data_AF-A0A2V7I6D9-F1
#
_entry.id   AF-A0A2V7I6D9-F1
#
_cell.length_a   1.000
_cell.length_b   1.000
_cell.length_c   1.000
_cell.angle_alpha   90.00
_cell.angle_beta   90.00
_cell.angle_gamma   90.00
#
_symmetry.space_group_name_H-M   'P 1'
#
loop_
_entity.id
_entity.type
_entity.pdbx_description
1 polymer ?
#
loop_
_entity_poly.entity_id
_entity_poly.type
_entity_poly.pdbx_seq_one_letter_code
_entity_poly.pdbx_strand_id
1 'polypeptide(L)'
;FTESYLRLMARAGVIDDSLRDAALGQALGFRQVGPPPPVEWSERKGANLVRARLTSMLGVPALYDLDRLDLTARSTLDGTVQEAVSRTLQSLRDPVAVQAQGLKGFHLLERGDPSRVIYSFTLYEHSGGANLVRIQTDNLDQPLDINAGARLDLGSTAKLRTLITYLEVVAALHERYAGAQPAELRAVEVHPRDRLTGWAVDYLARTPGPPLTAMLEAALERRYSASPGEAFSTGGGLHTFHNFDKDDDARILPVRDGFRQSVNLVFIRLMRDVVDHYLYEAPASLARVLEDKHDPSRQAFLSRFADREGSEFIRRFYRKYQGKTPEQALDLALGAARQTPTALATVLRSVDADASLDGLTSVLAARRPGEKLSGEVIEALYDKYSPATFSLMDRGYLAWVHPLELWLVAYLRQHPDADLSQVLHASVGERQAVYGWLFKTQRRHAQDKRIKSLLELQAFLEIQRGWQRLGYPFASMTPSLAAAIGSSGDRPAALARLMGIIVNGGLSYPTVLVDRLDFAADTPYETRLSRSAAVGERVMAPEVAAVARQALVTVVAHGTARSLNAALQRGDGGRHVVGGKTGTGDHRYETFAPGGRLIESRVVERAATFAFLIDDRFFGTVTAYVAGPKAAQYEFTSALPVRLLGILLPALSPLIDAGGGADPRAGAAPTTTTASR
;
A
#
# COMPACT_ATOMS: atom_id res chain seq x y z
N PHE A 1 -27.69 -40.80 -18.07
CA PHE A 1 -26.22 -40.65 -17.87
C PHE A 1 -25.80 -40.99 -16.45
N THR A 2 -26.44 -40.45 -15.40
CA THR A 2 -26.10 -40.71 -13.98
C THR A 2 -26.16 -42.20 -13.60
N GLU A 3 -27.22 -42.92 -13.97
CA GLU A 3 -27.36 -44.35 -13.64
C GLU A 3 -26.23 -45.23 -14.20
N SER A 4 -25.77 -44.94 -15.42
CA SER A 4 -24.65 -45.66 -16.05
C SER A 4 -23.34 -45.42 -15.29
N TYR A 5 -23.12 -44.18 -14.82
CA TYR A 5 -21.96 -43.83 -14.00
C TYR A 5 -21.99 -44.54 -12.64
N LEU A 6 -23.13 -44.61 -11.97
CA LEU A 6 -23.28 -45.33 -10.69
C LEU A 6 -22.90 -46.81 -10.85
N ARG A 7 -23.35 -47.46 -11.94
CA ARG A 7 -23.00 -48.86 -12.24
C ARG A 7 -21.51 -49.03 -12.54
N LEU A 8 -20.88 -48.07 -13.23
CA LEU A 8 -19.43 -48.09 -13.51
C LEU A 8 -18.59 -47.84 -12.24
N MET A 9 -18.98 -46.90 -11.39
CA MET A 9 -18.29 -46.61 -10.13
C MET A 9 -18.33 -47.80 -9.17
N ALA A 10 -19.47 -48.51 -9.09
CA ALA A 10 -19.58 -49.74 -8.31
C ALA A 10 -18.68 -50.85 -8.85
N ARG A 11 -18.67 -51.07 -10.18
CA ARG A 11 -17.76 -52.04 -10.82
C ARG A 11 -16.28 -51.71 -10.60
N ALA A 12 -15.94 -50.43 -10.50
CA ALA A 12 -14.58 -49.97 -10.23
C ALA A 12 -14.23 -49.96 -8.73
N GLY A 13 -15.14 -50.37 -7.84
CA GLY A 13 -14.92 -50.39 -6.39
C GLY A 13 -14.88 -49.02 -5.73
N VAL A 14 -15.35 -47.97 -6.41
CA VAL A 14 -15.38 -46.59 -5.88
C VAL A 14 -16.56 -46.38 -4.92
N ILE A 15 -17.66 -47.09 -5.14
CA ILE A 15 -18.83 -47.17 -4.25
C ILE A 15 -19.23 -48.64 -4.09
N ASP A 16 -19.90 -49.00 -2.98
CA ASP A 16 -20.41 -50.35 -2.79
C ASP A 16 -21.73 -50.60 -3.56
N ASP A 17 -22.07 -51.88 -3.74
CA ASP A 17 -23.28 -52.30 -4.46
C ASP A 17 -24.57 -51.79 -3.80
N SER A 18 -24.59 -51.66 -2.46
CA SER A 18 -25.77 -51.20 -1.73
C SER A 18 -26.03 -49.71 -1.96
N LEU A 19 -24.98 -48.89 -2.02
CA LEU A 19 -25.07 -47.47 -2.35
C LEU A 19 -25.47 -47.26 -3.82
N ARG A 20 -24.97 -48.09 -4.74
CA ARG A 20 -25.41 -48.09 -6.15
C ARG A 20 -26.91 -48.35 -6.24
N ASP A 21 -27.38 -49.43 -5.62
CA ASP A 21 -28.77 -49.86 -5.75
C ASP A 21 -29.74 -48.87 -5.07
N ALA A 22 -29.35 -48.33 -3.91
CA ALA A 22 -30.08 -47.25 -3.25
C ALA A 22 -30.17 -46.00 -4.13
N ALA A 23 -29.07 -45.59 -4.78
CA ALA A 23 -29.03 -44.41 -5.64
C ALA A 23 -29.81 -44.61 -6.96
N LEU A 24 -29.78 -45.80 -7.54
CA LEU A 24 -30.58 -46.15 -8.72
C LEU A 24 -32.09 -46.17 -8.42
N GLY A 25 -32.47 -46.45 -7.17
CA GLY A 25 -33.86 -46.42 -6.70
C GLY A 25 -34.41 -45.03 -6.44
N GLN A 26 -33.59 -43.97 -6.45
CA GLN A 26 -34.06 -42.61 -6.22
C GLN A 26 -34.64 -41.96 -7.47
N ALA A 27 -35.84 -41.38 -7.34
CA ALA A 27 -36.43 -40.56 -8.39
C ALA A 27 -35.75 -39.18 -8.45
N LEU A 28 -35.03 -38.89 -9.53
CA LEU A 28 -34.34 -37.60 -9.70
C LEU A 28 -35.33 -36.49 -10.06
N GLY A 29 -35.57 -35.58 -9.11
CA GLY A 29 -36.32 -34.34 -9.32
C GLY A 29 -35.40 -33.22 -9.80
N PHE A 30 -35.41 -32.92 -11.10
CA PHE A 30 -34.69 -31.75 -11.61
C PHE A 30 -35.55 -30.49 -11.44
N ARG A 31 -35.05 -29.48 -10.72
CA ARG A 31 -35.73 -28.17 -10.67
C ARG A 31 -35.79 -27.59 -12.08
N GLN A 32 -36.98 -27.24 -12.57
CA GLN A 32 -37.13 -26.53 -13.85
C GLN A 32 -36.32 -25.24 -13.82
N VAL A 33 -35.27 -25.11 -14.63
CA VAL A 33 -34.41 -23.91 -14.66
C VAL A 33 -35.08 -22.87 -15.56
N GLY A 34 -35.79 -21.91 -14.96
CA GLY A 34 -36.10 -20.65 -15.62
C GLY A 34 -34.89 -19.70 -15.53
N PRO A 35 -34.74 -18.72 -16.44
CA PRO A 35 -33.72 -17.69 -16.28
C PRO A 35 -33.92 -17.01 -14.91
N PRO A 36 -32.86 -16.86 -14.10
CA PRO A 36 -32.99 -16.15 -12.83
C PRO A 36 -33.50 -14.73 -13.13
N PRO A 37 -34.38 -14.16 -12.30
CA PRO A 37 -34.71 -12.75 -12.42
C PRO A 37 -33.41 -11.92 -12.35
N PRO A 38 -33.29 -10.78 -13.04
CA PRO A 38 -32.15 -9.90 -12.84
C PRO A 38 -32.16 -9.44 -11.38
N VAL A 39 -31.26 -10.00 -10.58
CA VAL A 39 -31.06 -9.61 -9.18
C VAL A 39 -30.08 -8.45 -9.19
N GLU A 40 -30.39 -7.34 -8.50
CA GLU A 40 -29.40 -6.31 -8.28
C GLU A 40 -28.23 -6.89 -7.47
N TRP A 41 -26.99 -6.73 -7.96
CA TRP A 41 -25.80 -7.21 -7.25
C TRP A 41 -25.67 -6.58 -5.86
N SER A 42 -26.23 -5.38 -5.72
CA SER A 42 -26.35 -4.58 -4.52
C SER A 42 -27.12 -5.27 -3.37
N GLU A 43 -28.15 -6.08 -3.66
CA GLU A 43 -29.03 -6.73 -2.66
C GLU A 43 -28.40 -7.99 -2.03
N ARG A 44 -27.49 -8.67 -2.75
CA ARG A 44 -26.82 -9.92 -2.28
C ARG A 44 -25.34 -9.73 -1.99
N LYS A 45 -24.84 -8.51 -1.78
CA LYS A 45 -23.40 -8.23 -1.62
C LYS A 45 -22.70 -9.08 -0.57
N GLY A 46 -23.30 -9.26 0.61
CA GLY A 46 -22.71 -10.09 1.66
C GLY A 46 -22.54 -11.55 1.25
N ALA A 47 -23.59 -12.13 0.65
CA ALA A 47 -23.53 -13.48 0.11
C ALA A 47 -22.52 -13.60 -1.03
N ASN A 48 -22.48 -12.64 -1.96
CA ASN A 48 -21.53 -12.63 -3.07
C ASN A 48 -20.08 -12.52 -2.60
N LEU A 49 -19.80 -11.71 -1.57
CA LEU A 49 -18.49 -11.63 -0.93
C LEU A 49 -18.07 -12.99 -0.35
N VAL A 50 -18.96 -13.64 0.40
CA VAL A 50 -18.69 -14.97 0.97
C VAL A 50 -18.45 -16.00 -0.14
N ARG A 51 -19.26 -16.00 -1.19
CA ARG A 51 -19.12 -16.91 -2.34
C ARG A 51 -17.80 -16.70 -3.09
N ALA A 52 -17.42 -15.45 -3.37
CA ALA A 52 -16.13 -15.13 -3.97
C ALA A 52 -14.95 -15.55 -3.07
N ARG A 53 -15.11 -15.50 -1.75
CA ARG A 53 -14.11 -16.02 -0.81
C ARG A 53 -14.04 -17.54 -0.84
N LEU A 54 -15.18 -18.22 -0.94
CA LEU A 54 -15.26 -19.68 -1.01
C LEU A 54 -14.62 -20.26 -2.28
N THR A 55 -14.83 -19.64 -3.45
CA THR A 55 -14.17 -20.08 -4.69
C THR A 55 -12.65 -20.08 -4.53
N SER A 56 -12.09 -18.99 -3.99
CA SER A 56 -10.65 -18.88 -3.71
C SER A 56 -10.18 -19.86 -2.65
N MET A 57 -10.94 -20.09 -1.57
CA MET A 57 -10.56 -21.00 -0.48
C MET A 57 -10.57 -22.47 -0.91
N LEU A 58 -11.52 -22.86 -1.77
CA LEU A 58 -11.71 -24.24 -2.22
C LEU A 58 -11.01 -24.54 -3.55
N GLY A 59 -10.38 -23.54 -4.18
CA GLY A 59 -9.69 -23.70 -5.45
C GLY A 59 -10.64 -23.99 -6.63
N VAL A 60 -11.90 -23.55 -6.54
CA VAL A 60 -12.93 -23.79 -7.57
C VAL A 60 -12.91 -22.64 -8.59
N PRO A 61 -12.90 -22.91 -9.91
CA PRO A 61 -12.62 -21.89 -10.92
C PRO A 61 -13.76 -20.88 -11.12
N ALA A 62 -15.01 -21.25 -10.84
CA ALA A 62 -16.15 -20.36 -11.00
C ALA A 62 -17.22 -20.55 -9.90
N LEU A 63 -18.09 -19.54 -9.77
CA LEU A 63 -19.28 -19.61 -8.91
C LEU A 63 -20.22 -20.75 -9.32
N TYR A 64 -20.28 -21.06 -10.62
CA TYR A 64 -21.07 -22.17 -11.14
C TYR A 64 -20.63 -23.51 -10.54
N ASP A 65 -19.32 -23.73 -10.42
CA ASP A 65 -18.78 -24.96 -9.83
C ASP A 65 -18.98 -24.99 -8.32
N LEU A 66 -18.88 -23.84 -7.65
CA LEU A 66 -19.21 -23.71 -6.23
C LEU A 66 -20.68 -24.09 -5.95
N ASP A 67 -21.60 -23.68 -6.82
CA ASP A 67 -23.04 -24.00 -6.72
C ASP A 67 -23.36 -25.49 -6.91
N ARG A 68 -22.39 -26.27 -7.40
CA ARG A 68 -22.53 -27.73 -7.57
C ARG A 68 -22.00 -28.51 -6.38
N LEU A 69 -21.36 -27.85 -5.41
CA LEU A 69 -20.94 -28.49 -4.17
C LEU A 69 -22.14 -28.58 -3.22
N ASP A 70 -22.33 -29.75 -2.61
CA ASP A 70 -23.18 -29.88 -1.43
C ASP A 70 -22.43 -29.32 -0.22
N LEU A 71 -22.51 -28.01 -0.07
CA LEU A 71 -21.77 -27.23 0.90
C LEU A 71 -22.68 -26.21 1.58
N THR A 72 -22.75 -26.28 2.90
CA THR A 72 -23.24 -25.19 3.75
C THR A 72 -22.05 -24.47 4.36
N ALA A 73 -21.97 -23.15 4.16
CA ALA A 73 -20.91 -22.33 4.75
C ALA A 73 -21.49 -21.37 5.79
N ARG A 74 -20.81 -21.26 6.94
CA ARG A 74 -21.14 -20.27 7.97
C ARG A 74 -20.20 -19.08 7.85
N SER A 75 -20.80 -17.90 7.68
CA SER A 75 -20.07 -16.63 7.67
C SER A 75 -20.16 -15.89 9.00
N THR A 76 -19.16 -15.06 9.27
CA THR A 76 -19.12 -14.22 10.47
C THR A 76 -19.92 -12.93 10.32
N LEU A 77 -20.41 -12.62 9.10
CA LEU A 77 -21.22 -11.43 8.81
C LEU A 77 -22.45 -11.39 9.71
N ASP A 78 -22.87 -10.18 10.06
CA ASP A 78 -24.18 -9.95 10.64
C ASP A 78 -25.16 -9.55 9.53
N GLY A 79 -26.03 -10.48 9.12
CA GLY A 79 -26.89 -10.29 7.95
C GLY A 79 -27.82 -9.08 8.08
N THR A 80 -28.49 -8.94 9.23
CA THR A 80 -29.45 -7.86 9.49
C THR A 80 -28.76 -6.50 9.50
N VAL A 81 -27.63 -6.37 10.19
CA VAL A 81 -26.90 -5.11 10.24
C VAL A 81 -26.25 -4.80 8.88
N GLN A 82 -25.72 -5.81 8.17
CA GLN A 82 -25.16 -5.65 6.83
C GLN A 82 -26.21 -5.12 5.84
N GLU A 83 -27.42 -5.65 5.84
CA GLU A 83 -28.52 -5.18 4.99
C GLU A 83 -28.95 -3.75 5.34
N ALA A 84 -29.02 -3.41 6.63
CA ALA A 84 -29.33 -2.05 7.07
C ALA A 84 -28.28 -1.04 6.58
N VAL A 85 -26.99 -1.34 6.77
CA VAL A 85 -25.89 -0.48 6.29
C VAL A 85 -25.91 -0.37 4.76
N SER A 86 -26.11 -1.49 4.04
CA SER A 86 -26.13 -1.49 2.57
C SER A 86 -27.24 -0.60 2.03
N ARG A 87 -28.46 -0.69 2.58
CA ARG A 87 -29.59 0.19 2.21
C ARG A 87 -29.28 1.66 2.49
N THR A 88 -28.64 1.98 3.61
CA THR A 88 -28.22 3.35 3.89
C THR A 88 -27.23 3.85 2.86
N LEU A 89 -26.19 3.09 2.51
CA LEU A 89 -25.20 3.51 1.50
C LEU A 89 -25.80 3.67 0.09
N GLN A 90 -26.73 2.79 -0.29
CA GLN A 90 -27.44 2.86 -1.56
C GLN A 90 -28.32 4.11 -1.66
N SER A 91 -29.02 4.48 -0.58
CA SER A 91 -29.88 5.67 -0.57
C SER A 91 -29.10 6.97 -0.81
N LEU A 92 -27.81 7.03 -0.47
CA LEU A 92 -26.96 8.21 -0.69
C LEU A 92 -26.67 8.53 -2.16
N ARG A 93 -27.14 7.70 -3.11
CA ARG A 93 -27.15 8.04 -4.54
C ARG A 93 -28.21 9.10 -4.86
N ASP A 94 -29.25 9.24 -4.03
CA ASP A 94 -30.32 10.23 -4.17
C ASP A 94 -29.95 11.56 -3.47
N PRO A 95 -29.90 12.69 -4.19
CA PRO A 95 -29.69 14.01 -3.61
C PRO A 95 -30.64 14.39 -2.46
N VAL A 96 -31.89 13.92 -2.49
CA VAL A 96 -32.88 14.18 -1.43
C VAL A 96 -32.48 13.46 -0.15
N ALA A 97 -32.08 12.20 -0.26
CA ALA A 97 -31.58 11.42 0.87
C ALA A 97 -30.29 12.02 1.46
N VAL A 98 -29.34 12.45 0.61
CA VAL A 98 -28.12 13.15 1.04
C VAL A 98 -28.44 14.42 1.84
N GLN A 99 -29.42 15.20 1.39
CA GLN A 99 -29.86 16.39 2.11
C GLN A 99 -30.57 16.05 3.43
N ALA A 100 -31.46 15.06 3.43
CA ALA A 100 -32.18 14.61 4.63
C ALA A 100 -31.24 14.08 5.72
N GLN A 101 -30.13 13.44 5.32
CA GLN A 101 -29.08 12.95 6.21
C GLN A 101 -28.06 14.05 6.63
N GLY A 102 -28.26 15.30 6.19
CA GLY A 102 -27.35 16.41 6.52
C GLY A 102 -25.96 16.30 5.89
N LEU A 103 -25.83 15.55 4.79
CA LEU A 103 -24.56 15.34 4.08
C LEU A 103 -24.31 16.39 2.98
N LYS A 104 -25.25 17.31 2.75
CA LYS A 104 -25.11 18.43 1.82
C LYS A 104 -24.58 19.66 2.55
N GLY A 105 -23.36 20.09 2.24
CA GLY A 105 -22.76 21.28 2.85
C GLY A 105 -21.25 21.38 2.68
N PHE A 106 -20.67 22.46 3.20
CA PHE A 106 -19.24 22.76 3.11
C PHE A 106 -18.37 21.60 3.63
N HIS A 107 -17.34 21.22 2.87
CA HIS A 107 -16.50 20.04 3.10
C HIS A 107 -17.22 18.67 3.13
N LEU A 108 -18.51 18.64 2.80
CA LEU A 108 -19.31 17.44 2.56
C LEU A 108 -19.69 17.39 1.06
N LEU A 109 -20.85 16.84 0.70
CA LEU A 109 -21.34 16.85 -0.69
C LEU A 109 -22.08 18.16 -1.03
N GLU A 110 -21.36 19.28 -1.01
CA GLU A 110 -21.90 20.57 -1.48
C GLU A 110 -22.18 20.57 -2.98
N ARG A 111 -21.28 19.95 -3.75
CA ARG A 111 -21.25 19.93 -5.22
C ARG A 111 -21.01 18.52 -5.74
N GLY A 112 -21.30 18.34 -7.03
CA GLY A 112 -21.20 17.06 -7.71
C GLY A 112 -22.46 16.22 -7.61
N ASP A 113 -22.52 15.17 -8.41
CA ASP A 113 -23.63 14.22 -8.50
C ASP A 113 -23.44 13.11 -7.45
N PRO A 114 -24.27 13.01 -6.41
CA PRO A 114 -24.12 12.01 -5.36
C PRO A 114 -24.12 10.57 -5.88
N SER A 115 -24.79 10.29 -7.00
CA SER A 115 -24.84 8.96 -7.60
C SER A 115 -23.50 8.46 -8.13
N ARG A 116 -22.50 9.36 -8.26
CA ARG A 116 -21.12 9.06 -8.65
C ARG A 116 -20.20 8.80 -7.46
N VAL A 117 -20.65 9.09 -6.24
CA VAL A 117 -19.86 8.89 -5.03
C VAL A 117 -20.02 7.46 -4.56
N ILE A 118 -18.89 6.76 -4.54
CA ILE A 118 -18.84 5.39 -4.05
C ILE A 118 -18.52 5.42 -2.57
N TYR A 119 -19.45 4.94 -1.76
CA TYR A 119 -19.27 4.77 -0.33
C TYR A 119 -19.00 3.31 -0.02
N SER A 120 -17.95 3.05 0.77
CA SER A 120 -17.67 1.73 1.33
C SER A 120 -17.60 1.77 2.85
N PHE A 121 -18.07 0.69 3.47
CA PHE A 121 -18.04 0.49 4.91
C PHE A 121 -17.57 -0.92 5.24
N THR A 122 -16.63 -1.01 6.18
CA THR A 122 -16.18 -2.30 6.70
C THR A 122 -16.06 -2.22 8.22
N LEU A 123 -16.56 -3.24 8.90
CA LEU A 123 -16.50 -3.40 10.35
C LEU A 123 -16.00 -4.81 10.70
N TYR A 124 -14.98 -4.85 11.54
CA TYR A 124 -14.42 -6.04 12.14
C TYR A 124 -14.69 -6.03 13.65
N GLU A 125 -14.79 -7.22 14.23
CA GLU A 125 -14.84 -7.45 15.66
C GLU A 125 -13.68 -8.34 16.09
N HIS A 126 -12.93 -7.93 17.10
CA HIS A 126 -12.02 -8.84 17.79
C HIS A 126 -12.80 -9.75 18.74
N SER A 127 -12.73 -11.06 18.50
CA SER A 127 -13.33 -12.07 19.38
C SER A 127 -12.63 -13.42 19.19
N GLY A 128 -12.40 -14.14 20.29
CA GLY A 128 -11.89 -15.51 20.26
C GLY A 128 -10.53 -15.69 19.56
N GLY A 129 -9.62 -14.70 19.65
CA GLY A 129 -8.32 -14.78 18.97
C GLY A 129 -8.39 -14.59 17.45
N ALA A 130 -9.43 -13.93 16.96
CA ALA A 130 -9.62 -13.63 15.55
C ALA A 130 -10.20 -12.22 15.35
N ASN A 131 -10.02 -11.70 14.13
CA ASN A 131 -10.67 -10.48 13.66
C ASN A 131 -11.82 -10.89 12.74
N LEU A 132 -13.03 -10.98 13.29
CA LEU A 132 -14.22 -11.44 12.59
C LEU A 132 -14.76 -10.33 11.68
N VAL A 133 -14.99 -10.60 10.40
CA VAL A 133 -15.66 -9.66 9.51
C VAL A 133 -17.14 -9.64 9.87
N ARG A 134 -17.64 -8.51 10.35
CA ARG A 134 -19.06 -8.36 10.69
C ARG A 134 -19.85 -7.70 9.58
N ILE A 135 -19.25 -6.70 8.94
CA ILE A 135 -19.88 -5.95 7.85
C ILE A 135 -18.81 -5.65 6.81
N GLN A 136 -19.10 -5.92 5.55
CA GLN A 136 -18.30 -5.44 4.41
C GLN A 136 -19.23 -5.21 3.24
N THR A 137 -19.46 -3.93 2.94
CA THR A 137 -20.40 -3.52 1.89
C THR A 137 -20.02 -2.14 1.32
N ASP A 138 -20.57 -1.84 0.16
CA ASP A 138 -20.39 -0.58 -0.55
C ASP A 138 -21.57 -0.36 -1.52
N ASN A 139 -21.72 0.85 -2.09
CA ASN A 139 -22.82 1.16 -3.02
C ASN A 139 -22.44 1.05 -4.52
N LEU A 140 -21.28 0.48 -4.88
CA LEU A 140 -20.90 0.22 -6.26
C LEU A 140 -21.55 -1.07 -6.78
N ASP A 141 -22.33 -0.96 -7.85
CA ASP A 141 -22.98 -2.12 -8.48
C ASP A 141 -22.03 -2.85 -9.46
N GLN A 142 -20.85 -3.25 -8.97
CA GLN A 142 -19.83 -3.98 -9.74
C GLN A 142 -19.09 -5.00 -8.87
N PRO A 143 -18.44 -6.03 -9.47
CA PRO A 143 -17.63 -7.00 -8.72
C PRO A 143 -16.36 -6.44 -8.04
N LEU A 144 -15.99 -5.19 -8.35
CA LEU A 144 -14.80 -4.54 -7.82
C LEU A 144 -14.98 -4.15 -6.34
N ASP A 145 -14.11 -4.66 -5.47
CA ASP A 145 -14.03 -4.22 -4.06
C ASP A 145 -12.97 -3.11 -3.91
N ILE A 146 -13.42 -1.87 -3.71
CA ILE A 146 -12.55 -0.70 -3.50
C ILE A 146 -11.75 -0.82 -2.18
N ASN A 147 -12.21 -1.58 -1.20
CA ASN A 147 -11.51 -1.74 0.08
C ASN A 147 -10.21 -2.54 -0.08
N ALA A 148 -10.17 -3.48 -1.03
CA ALA A 148 -9.07 -4.42 -1.23
C ALA A 148 -8.30 -4.24 -2.55
N GLY A 149 -8.96 -3.72 -3.60
CA GLY A 149 -8.45 -3.78 -4.98
C GLY A 149 -7.66 -2.56 -5.46
N ALA A 150 -7.79 -1.39 -4.83
CA ALA A 150 -7.23 -0.13 -5.34
C ALA A 150 -6.07 0.42 -4.49
N ARG A 151 -5.04 0.99 -5.13
CA ARG A 151 -4.05 1.85 -4.46
C ARG A 151 -4.60 3.27 -4.47
N LEU A 152 -5.09 3.72 -3.34
CA LEU A 152 -5.72 5.03 -3.21
C LEU A 152 -4.76 6.00 -2.52
N ASP A 153 -4.75 7.25 -2.96
CA ASP A 153 -4.20 8.34 -2.15
C ASP A 153 -5.18 8.66 -1.01
N LEU A 154 -4.91 8.09 0.16
CA LEU A 154 -5.71 8.29 1.38
C LEU A 154 -5.17 9.45 2.24
N GLY A 155 -4.25 10.25 1.71
CA GLY A 155 -3.71 11.46 2.30
C GLY A 155 -3.25 11.28 3.76
N SER A 156 -3.82 12.11 4.64
CA SER A 156 -3.43 12.22 6.05
C SER A 156 -3.65 10.97 6.91
N THR A 157 -4.26 9.89 6.39
CA THR A 157 -4.26 8.59 7.10
C THR A 157 -2.84 8.06 7.30
N ALA A 158 -1.90 8.38 6.41
CA ALA A 158 -0.49 7.97 6.49
C ALA A 158 0.26 8.51 7.73
N LYS A 159 -0.27 9.58 8.36
CA LYS A 159 0.27 10.09 9.63
C LYS A 159 0.21 9.07 10.74
N LEU A 160 -0.76 8.15 10.73
CA LEU A 160 -0.84 7.06 11.72
C LEU A 160 0.36 6.12 11.59
N ARG A 161 0.69 5.69 10.37
CA ARG A 161 1.88 4.83 10.14
C ARG A 161 3.17 5.54 10.54
N THR A 162 3.26 6.82 10.22
CA THR A 162 4.41 7.66 10.61
C THR A 162 4.55 7.78 12.12
N LEU A 163 3.44 8.06 12.83
CA LEU A 163 3.42 8.15 14.29
C LEU A 163 3.87 6.83 14.92
N ILE A 164 3.33 5.70 14.45
CA ILE A 164 3.70 4.38 14.96
C ILE A 164 5.17 4.07 14.70
N THR A 165 5.67 4.33 13.47
CA THR A 165 7.09 4.12 13.13
C THR A 165 7.99 4.91 14.08
N TYR A 166 7.62 6.16 14.35
CA TYR A 166 8.33 7.01 15.28
C TYR A 166 8.30 6.49 16.73
N LEU A 167 7.15 6.02 17.21
CA LEU A 167 7.01 5.43 18.55
C LEU A 167 7.77 4.10 18.68
N GLU A 168 7.82 3.29 17.61
CA GLU A 168 8.63 2.07 17.56
C GLU A 168 10.13 2.37 17.64
N VAL A 169 10.60 3.44 16.99
CA VAL A 169 11.99 3.92 17.16
C VAL A 169 12.26 4.32 18.60
N VAL A 170 11.35 5.07 19.23
CA VAL A 170 11.48 5.46 20.65
C VAL A 170 11.49 4.23 21.56
N ALA A 171 10.68 3.21 21.27
CA ALA A 171 10.67 1.96 22.02
C ALA A 171 11.99 1.19 21.88
N ALA A 172 12.56 1.10 20.67
CA ALA A 172 13.86 0.47 20.45
C ALA A 172 15.00 1.23 21.17
N LEU A 173 14.93 2.57 21.18
CA LEU A 173 15.88 3.40 21.92
C LEU A 173 15.75 3.23 23.45
N HIS A 174 14.52 3.11 23.95
CA HIS A 174 14.27 2.80 25.37
C HIS A 174 14.86 1.43 25.73
N GLU A 175 14.57 0.39 24.95
CA GLU A 175 15.12 -0.96 25.15
C GLU A 175 16.65 -0.95 25.19
N ARG A 176 17.28 -0.17 24.30
CA ARG A 176 18.74 -0.08 24.21
C ARG A 176 19.39 0.67 25.37
N TYR A 177 18.76 1.73 25.87
CA TYR A 177 19.44 2.71 26.74
C TYR A 177 18.84 2.85 28.15
N ALA A 178 17.62 2.36 28.41
CA ALA A 178 16.94 2.62 29.68
C ALA A 178 17.63 2.01 30.92
N GLY A 179 18.44 0.98 30.72
CA GLY A 179 19.25 0.35 31.78
C GLY A 179 20.61 0.99 32.04
N ALA A 180 21.05 1.93 31.19
CA ALA A 180 22.37 2.55 31.29
C ALA A 180 22.41 3.65 32.37
N GLN A 181 23.57 3.86 32.97
CA GLN A 181 23.76 4.91 33.97
C GLN A 181 23.83 6.29 33.31
N PRO A 182 23.43 7.39 33.99
CA PRO A 182 23.47 8.73 33.41
C PRO A 182 24.85 9.17 32.89
N ALA A 183 25.93 8.67 33.49
CA ALA A 183 27.30 8.93 33.01
C ALA A 183 27.60 8.22 31.69
N GLU A 184 27.15 6.97 31.54
CA GLU A 184 27.30 6.18 30.31
C GLU A 184 26.47 6.79 29.18
N LEU A 185 25.23 7.20 29.49
CA LEU A 185 24.35 7.90 28.55
C LEU A 185 25.00 9.16 28.00
N ARG A 186 25.57 10.01 28.86
CA ARG A 186 26.28 11.22 28.42
C ARG A 186 27.54 10.95 27.59
N ALA A 187 28.10 9.74 27.65
CA ALA A 187 29.26 9.32 26.87
C ALA A 187 28.87 8.70 25.51
N VAL A 188 27.58 8.49 25.23
CA VAL A 188 27.12 7.94 23.95
C VAL A 188 27.43 8.94 22.82
N GLU A 189 28.18 8.50 21.82
CA GLU A 189 28.47 9.31 20.63
C GLU A 189 27.27 9.32 19.67
N VAL A 190 26.54 10.44 19.68
CA VAL A 190 25.38 10.64 18.82
C VAL A 190 25.73 11.56 17.67
N HIS A 191 25.43 11.10 16.44
CA HIS A 191 25.59 11.95 15.26
C HIS A 191 24.57 13.10 15.29
N PRO A 192 24.93 14.36 14.98
CA PRO A 192 24.03 15.52 15.11
C PRO A 192 22.73 15.45 14.30
N ARG A 193 22.68 14.62 13.24
CA ARG A 193 21.45 14.38 12.46
C ARG A 193 20.52 13.35 13.12
N ASP A 194 21.03 12.46 13.95
CA ASP A 194 20.20 11.50 14.71
C ASP A 194 19.58 12.16 15.95
N ARG A 195 18.61 13.03 15.68
CA ARG A 195 17.90 13.79 16.71
C ARG A 195 17.08 12.89 17.64
N LEU A 196 16.72 11.69 17.20
CA LEU A 196 15.91 10.75 18.00
C LEU A 196 16.78 10.07 19.06
N THR A 197 17.94 9.53 18.69
CA THR A 197 18.89 8.97 19.66
C THR A 197 19.37 10.04 20.64
N GLY A 198 19.71 11.24 20.15
CA GLY A 198 20.14 12.35 21.01
C GLY A 198 19.09 12.71 22.05
N TRP A 199 17.84 12.89 21.63
CA TRP A 199 16.74 13.16 22.55
C TRP A 199 16.51 12.01 23.56
N ALA A 200 16.58 10.76 23.10
CA ALA A 200 16.33 9.59 23.95
C ALA A 200 17.37 9.49 25.08
N VAL A 201 18.65 9.61 24.74
CA VAL A 201 19.76 9.59 25.69
C VAL A 201 19.66 10.76 26.68
N ASP A 202 19.37 11.97 26.20
CA ASP A 202 19.18 13.15 27.05
C ASP A 202 17.97 13.03 27.99
N TYR A 203 16.90 12.37 27.54
CA TYR A 203 15.72 12.11 28.36
C TYR A 203 16.04 11.12 29.47
N LEU A 204 16.65 9.97 29.13
CA LEU A 204 17.00 8.92 30.08
C LEU A 204 18.08 9.35 31.07
N ALA A 205 19.01 10.23 30.67
CA ALA A 205 20.02 10.78 31.57
C ALA A 205 19.44 11.71 32.64
N ARG A 206 18.29 12.35 32.37
CA ARG A 206 17.56 13.22 33.31
C ARG A 206 16.48 12.48 34.10
N THR A 207 15.96 11.40 33.52
CA THR A 207 14.90 10.57 34.10
C THR A 207 15.37 9.11 34.08
N PRO A 208 16.11 8.63 35.11
CA PRO A 208 16.59 7.26 35.15
C PRO A 208 15.47 6.24 35.39
N GLY A 209 15.53 5.10 34.68
CA GLY A 209 14.59 3.98 34.83
C GLY A 209 13.10 4.27 34.58
N PRO A 210 12.70 5.12 33.60
CA PRO A 210 11.28 5.35 33.34
C PRO A 210 10.67 4.11 32.66
N PRO A 211 9.40 3.78 32.93
CA PRO A 211 8.71 2.77 32.13
C PRO A 211 8.57 3.27 30.67
N LEU A 212 8.52 2.33 29.71
CA LEU A 212 8.42 2.66 28.29
C LEU A 212 7.26 3.63 28.00
N THR A 213 6.10 3.41 28.61
CA THR A 213 4.93 4.30 28.48
C THR A 213 5.24 5.76 28.80
N ALA A 214 6.02 6.03 29.85
CA ALA A 214 6.38 7.40 30.23
C ALA A 214 7.27 8.07 29.17
N MET A 215 8.20 7.32 28.58
CA MET A 215 9.06 7.82 27.51
C MET A 215 8.27 8.02 26.20
N LEU A 216 7.32 7.15 25.88
CA LEU A 216 6.44 7.30 24.72
C LEU A 216 5.52 8.52 24.85
N GLU A 217 4.95 8.77 26.03
CA GLU A 217 4.15 9.97 26.29
C GLU A 217 5.00 11.24 26.21
N ALA A 218 6.23 11.22 26.74
CA ALA A 218 7.17 12.34 26.58
C ALA A 218 7.58 12.56 25.11
N ALA A 219 7.71 11.48 24.33
CA ALA A 219 7.99 11.54 22.90
C ALA A 219 6.84 12.21 22.11
N LEU A 220 5.58 12.06 22.55
CA LEU A 220 4.45 12.77 21.95
C LEU A 220 4.46 14.29 22.24
N GLU A 221 5.16 14.72 23.29
CA GLU A 221 5.32 16.13 23.66
C GLU A 221 6.48 16.83 22.94
N ARG A 222 7.30 16.11 22.18
CA ARG A 222 8.32 16.72 21.33
C ARG A 222 7.67 17.66 20.32
N ARG A 223 8.29 18.83 20.15
CA ARG A 223 7.70 19.93 19.39
C ARG A 223 8.37 20.10 18.03
N TYR A 224 7.56 20.37 17.02
CA TYR A 224 8.00 20.66 15.66
C TYR A 224 7.35 21.93 15.14
N SER A 225 8.12 22.69 14.35
CA SER A 225 7.56 23.82 13.61
C SER A 225 6.60 23.33 12.54
N ALA A 226 5.47 24.03 12.40
CA ALA A 226 4.53 23.87 11.31
C ALA A 226 4.80 24.84 10.15
N SER A 227 5.93 25.57 10.15
CA SER A 227 6.23 26.57 9.13
C SER A 227 6.57 25.99 7.75
N PRO A 228 5.99 26.54 6.66
CA PRO A 228 6.32 26.16 5.27
C PRO A 228 7.59 26.85 4.76
N GLY A 229 8.26 27.68 5.56
CA GLY A 229 9.46 28.42 5.13
C GLY A 229 10.71 27.56 4.90
N GLU A 230 10.65 26.27 5.20
CA GLU A 230 11.75 25.32 4.97
C GLU A 230 11.53 24.55 3.67
N ALA A 231 12.57 24.47 2.84
CA ALA A 231 12.61 23.60 1.67
C ALA A 231 13.31 22.28 2.03
N PHE A 232 12.69 21.15 1.67
CA PHE A 232 13.13 19.81 2.00
C PHE A 232 13.67 19.11 0.76
N SER A 233 14.87 18.55 0.86
CA SER A 233 15.42 17.75 -0.23
C SER A 233 14.98 16.30 -0.04
N THR A 234 14.04 15.85 -0.89
CA THR A 234 13.38 14.54 -0.82
C THR A 234 12.91 14.08 -2.19
N GLY A 235 12.76 12.77 -2.42
CA GLY A 235 12.12 12.23 -3.64
C GLY A 235 12.84 12.61 -4.94
N GLY A 236 14.15 12.86 -4.90
CA GLY A 236 14.97 13.26 -6.04
C GLY A 236 15.05 14.77 -6.32
N GLY A 237 14.38 15.61 -5.52
CA GLY A 237 14.30 17.06 -5.73
C GLY A 237 14.25 17.88 -4.44
N LEU A 238 14.12 19.20 -4.59
CA LEU A 238 13.80 20.12 -3.50
C LEU A 238 12.29 20.37 -3.52
N HIS A 239 11.62 20.17 -2.38
CA HIS A 239 10.18 20.31 -2.22
C HIS A 239 9.86 21.25 -1.07
N THR A 240 8.84 22.08 -1.25
CA THR A 240 8.21 22.83 -0.16
C THR A 240 6.85 22.20 0.13
N PHE A 241 6.57 21.96 1.40
CA PHE A 241 5.28 21.40 1.83
C PHE A 241 4.43 22.50 2.47
N HIS A 242 3.11 22.32 2.44
CA HIS A 242 2.15 23.25 3.02
C HIS A 242 1.20 22.52 3.97
N ASN A 243 0.71 23.22 4.99
CA ASN A 243 -0.40 22.74 5.80
C ASN A 243 -1.73 22.88 5.05
N PHE A 244 -2.72 22.10 5.48
CA PHE A 244 -4.08 22.24 4.97
C PHE A 244 -4.70 23.55 5.46
N ASP A 245 -4.52 23.84 6.75
CA ASP A 245 -4.90 25.10 7.38
C ASP A 245 -3.68 26.01 7.50
N LYS A 246 -3.76 27.23 6.97
CA LYS A 246 -2.66 28.21 7.00
C LYS A 246 -2.47 28.84 8.38
N ASP A 247 -3.50 28.79 9.24
CA ASP A 247 -3.39 29.27 10.62
C ASP A 247 -2.38 28.43 11.42
N ASP A 248 -2.05 27.23 10.92
CA ASP A 248 -1.00 26.39 11.48
C ASP A 248 0.43 26.86 11.16
N ASP A 249 0.64 27.64 10.09
CA ASP A 249 1.97 27.90 9.53
C ASP A 249 2.92 28.64 10.50
N ALA A 250 2.39 29.37 11.48
CA ALA A 250 3.20 30.06 12.49
C ALA A 250 3.43 29.25 13.78
N ARG A 251 2.82 28.08 13.93
CA ARG A 251 2.77 27.33 15.20
C ARG A 251 3.96 26.39 15.38
N ILE A 252 4.31 26.15 16.63
CA ILE A 252 5.23 25.08 17.05
C ILE A 252 4.45 24.14 17.96
N LEU A 253 4.25 22.90 17.51
CA LEU A 253 3.27 21.99 18.08
C LEU A 253 3.90 20.70 18.60
N PRO A 254 3.43 20.17 19.74
CA PRO A 254 3.66 18.78 20.12
C PRO A 254 3.26 17.81 19.00
N VAL A 255 3.94 16.68 18.89
CA VAL A 255 3.55 15.58 17.97
C VAL A 255 2.09 15.18 18.22
N ARG A 256 1.67 15.11 19.49
CA ARG A 256 0.27 14.84 19.90
C ARG A 256 -0.72 15.78 19.21
N ASP A 257 -0.47 17.08 19.30
CA ASP A 257 -1.34 18.12 18.76
C ASP A 257 -1.30 18.15 17.22
N GLY A 258 -0.11 17.98 16.64
CA GLY A 258 0.06 17.84 15.21
C GLY A 258 -0.70 16.63 14.64
N PHE A 259 -0.77 15.52 15.38
CA PHE A 259 -1.53 14.35 14.99
C PHE A 259 -3.04 14.61 15.10
N ARG A 260 -3.48 15.15 16.24
CA ARG A 260 -4.88 15.49 16.55
C ARG A 260 -5.48 16.45 15.52
N GLN A 261 -4.73 17.49 15.16
CA GLN A 261 -5.15 18.53 14.20
C GLN A 261 -4.74 18.19 12.76
N SER A 262 -4.01 17.07 12.56
CA SER A 262 -3.57 16.59 11.25
C SER A 262 -2.65 17.57 10.49
N VAL A 263 -1.76 18.27 11.21
CA VAL A 263 -0.83 19.27 10.68
C VAL A 263 0.27 18.59 9.85
N ASN A 264 0.42 18.97 8.57
CA ASN A 264 1.32 18.30 7.63
C ASN A 264 2.79 18.48 8.01
N LEU A 265 3.21 19.73 8.27
CA LEU A 265 4.61 20.07 8.41
C LEU A 265 5.26 19.53 9.69
N VAL A 266 4.46 19.28 10.75
CA VAL A 266 4.89 18.50 11.92
C VAL A 266 5.30 17.08 11.50
N PHE A 267 4.48 16.42 10.69
CA PHE A 267 4.71 15.03 10.26
C PHE A 267 5.79 14.89 9.19
N ILE A 268 5.97 15.88 8.32
CA ILE A 268 7.11 15.94 7.40
C ILE A 268 8.43 15.98 8.17
N ARG A 269 8.51 16.81 9.22
CA ARG A 269 9.71 16.92 10.05
C ARG A 269 9.91 15.73 10.98
N LEU A 270 8.83 15.13 11.47
CA LEU A 270 8.88 13.88 12.21
C LEU A 270 9.42 12.73 11.34
N MET A 271 8.92 12.61 10.10
CA MET A 271 9.43 11.63 9.13
C MET A 271 10.88 11.89 8.76
N ARG A 272 11.30 13.16 8.65
CA ARG A 272 12.71 13.52 8.46
C ARG A 272 13.57 12.99 9.61
N ASP A 273 13.15 13.17 10.85
CA ASP A 273 13.89 12.67 12.01
C ASP A 273 13.92 11.13 12.06
N VAL A 274 12.84 10.44 11.65
CA VAL A 274 12.82 8.97 11.50
C VAL A 274 13.78 8.51 10.40
N VAL A 275 13.78 9.17 9.24
CA VAL A 275 14.73 8.89 8.14
C VAL A 275 16.17 9.14 8.60
N ASP A 276 16.44 10.29 9.22
CA ASP A 276 17.76 10.62 9.75
C ASP A 276 18.20 9.58 10.79
N HIS A 277 17.31 9.10 11.67
CA HIS A 277 17.65 8.04 12.63
C HIS A 277 18.13 6.76 11.93
N TYR A 278 17.36 6.18 11.01
CA TYR A 278 17.79 4.99 10.26
C TYR A 278 19.08 5.19 9.45
N LEU A 279 19.37 6.44 9.05
CA LEU A 279 20.60 6.77 8.34
C LEU A 279 21.82 6.86 9.26
N TYR A 280 21.66 7.32 10.49
CA TYR A 280 22.78 7.72 11.36
C TYR A 280 22.84 6.99 12.70
N GLU A 281 21.95 6.04 13.02
CA GLU A 281 21.87 5.40 14.35
C GLU A 281 23.10 4.56 14.76
N ALA A 282 23.85 4.04 13.79
CA ALA A 282 24.99 3.16 14.01
C ALA A 282 26.28 3.77 13.44
N PRO A 283 27.44 3.62 14.10
CA PRO A 283 28.73 4.04 13.53
C PRO A 283 29.01 3.44 12.14
N ALA A 284 28.62 2.18 11.93
CA ALA A 284 28.73 1.49 10.65
C ALA A 284 27.57 1.78 9.67
N SER A 285 26.70 2.75 9.98
CA SER A 285 25.60 3.09 9.09
C SER A 285 26.12 3.69 7.77
N LEU A 286 25.40 3.41 6.68
CA LEU A 286 25.82 3.83 5.35
C LEU A 286 26.03 5.35 5.27
N ALA A 287 25.26 6.17 5.98
CA ALA A 287 25.41 7.61 5.92
C ALA A 287 26.72 8.09 6.56
N ARG A 288 27.08 7.55 7.74
CA ARG A 288 28.35 7.90 8.41
C ARG A 288 29.56 7.43 7.60
N VAL A 289 29.51 6.20 7.06
CA VAL A 289 30.55 5.65 6.18
C VAL A 289 30.70 6.45 4.87
N LEU A 290 29.61 7.01 4.34
CA LEU A 290 29.67 7.84 3.13
C LEU A 290 30.12 9.28 3.41
N GLU A 291 29.92 9.80 4.63
CA GLU A 291 30.44 11.10 5.07
C GLU A 291 31.95 11.06 5.31
N ASP A 292 32.49 9.97 5.86
CA ASP A 292 33.93 9.75 5.96
C ASP A 292 34.53 9.25 4.63
N LYS A 293 35.30 10.12 3.98
CA LYS A 293 35.96 9.81 2.70
C LYS A 293 37.09 8.79 2.84
N HIS A 294 37.61 8.61 4.04
CA HIS A 294 38.74 7.74 4.33
C HIS A 294 38.32 6.39 4.92
N ASP A 295 37.01 6.18 5.15
CA ASP A 295 36.51 4.90 5.67
C ASP A 295 36.79 3.76 4.66
N PRO A 296 37.54 2.71 5.06
CA PRO A 296 37.90 1.61 4.17
C PRO A 296 36.68 0.81 3.68
N SER A 297 35.57 0.85 4.41
CA SER A 297 34.32 0.17 4.08
C SER A 297 33.56 0.86 2.96
N ARG A 298 33.83 2.16 2.71
CA ARG A 298 33.11 3.01 1.75
C ARG A 298 33.06 2.40 0.36
N GLN A 299 34.18 1.86 -0.13
CA GLN A 299 34.25 1.24 -1.46
C GLN A 299 33.40 -0.04 -1.53
N ALA A 300 33.47 -0.88 -0.50
CA ALA A 300 32.67 -2.11 -0.44
C ALA A 300 31.16 -1.82 -0.40
N PHE A 301 30.75 -0.77 0.32
CA PHE A 301 29.36 -0.34 0.36
C PHE A 301 28.86 0.21 -0.98
N LEU A 302 29.61 1.12 -1.61
CA LEU A 302 29.26 1.65 -2.93
C LEU A 302 29.21 0.56 -3.99
N SER A 303 30.06 -0.46 -3.89
CA SER A 303 30.06 -1.62 -4.80
C SER A 303 28.81 -2.50 -4.61
N ARG A 304 28.45 -2.85 -3.36
CA ARG A 304 27.19 -3.56 -3.07
C ARG A 304 25.96 -2.78 -3.53
N PHE A 305 25.99 -1.47 -3.38
CA PHE A 305 24.93 -0.61 -3.85
C PHE A 305 24.79 -0.65 -5.38
N ALA A 306 25.90 -0.43 -6.10
CA ALA A 306 25.95 -0.46 -7.56
C ALA A 306 25.41 -1.80 -8.10
N ASP A 307 25.74 -2.90 -7.42
CA ASP A 307 25.26 -4.23 -7.78
C ASP A 307 23.75 -4.39 -7.56
N ARG A 308 23.24 -3.95 -6.40
CA ARG A 308 21.82 -4.04 -6.07
C ARG A 308 20.96 -3.18 -7.00
N GLU A 309 21.33 -1.92 -7.20
CA GLU A 309 20.58 -1.01 -8.08
C GLU A 309 20.69 -1.45 -9.55
N GLY A 310 21.90 -1.79 -10.00
CA GLY A 310 22.11 -2.26 -11.36
C GLY A 310 21.32 -3.54 -11.65
N SER A 311 21.17 -4.44 -10.67
CA SER A 311 20.39 -5.68 -10.83
C SER A 311 18.90 -5.39 -11.04
N GLU A 312 18.34 -4.38 -10.36
CA GLU A 312 16.95 -3.95 -10.58
C GLU A 312 16.72 -3.38 -11.98
N PHE A 313 17.67 -2.58 -12.49
CA PHE A 313 17.63 -2.11 -13.87
C PHE A 313 17.68 -3.27 -14.87
N ILE A 314 18.61 -4.22 -14.68
CA ILE A 314 18.72 -5.40 -15.53
C ILE A 314 17.41 -6.21 -15.52
N ARG A 315 16.82 -6.50 -14.36
CA ARG A 315 15.53 -7.24 -14.27
C ARG A 315 14.40 -6.53 -15.01
N ARG A 316 14.37 -5.20 -14.96
CA ARG A 316 13.36 -4.38 -15.66
C ARG A 316 13.58 -4.40 -17.17
N PHE A 317 14.81 -4.21 -17.64
CA PHE A 317 15.11 -4.25 -19.07
C PHE A 317 14.95 -5.67 -19.62
N TYR A 318 15.33 -6.71 -18.88
CA TYR A 318 15.13 -8.10 -19.30
C TYR A 318 13.65 -8.39 -19.59
N ARG A 319 12.74 -7.98 -18.70
CA ARG A 319 11.29 -8.06 -18.93
C ARG A 319 10.81 -7.27 -20.16
N LYS A 320 11.46 -6.15 -20.48
CA LYS A 320 11.14 -5.34 -21.68
C LYS A 320 11.51 -6.08 -22.99
N TYR A 321 12.61 -6.82 -23.00
CA TYR A 321 13.16 -7.48 -24.20
C TYR A 321 12.87 -8.99 -24.28
N GLN A 322 12.32 -9.59 -23.23
CA GLN A 322 11.96 -11.01 -23.20
C GLN A 322 10.99 -11.36 -24.35
N GLY A 323 11.34 -12.42 -25.11
CA GLY A 323 10.54 -12.90 -26.24
C GLY A 323 10.60 -12.02 -27.50
N LYS A 324 11.57 -11.10 -27.59
CA LYS A 324 11.83 -10.29 -28.80
C LYS A 324 12.94 -10.91 -29.65
N THR A 325 12.82 -10.80 -30.97
CA THR A 325 13.95 -11.12 -31.88
C THR A 325 15.04 -10.04 -31.77
N PRO A 326 16.30 -10.33 -32.17
CA PRO A 326 17.37 -9.33 -32.14
C PRO A 326 17.03 -8.03 -32.88
N GLU A 327 16.32 -8.11 -34.00
CA GLU A 327 15.89 -6.95 -34.81
C GLU A 327 14.82 -6.14 -34.09
N GLN A 328 13.84 -6.81 -33.46
CA GLN A 328 12.82 -6.15 -32.64
C GLN A 328 13.44 -5.46 -31.42
N ALA A 329 14.43 -6.09 -30.79
CA ALA A 329 15.14 -5.52 -29.66
C ALA A 329 15.97 -4.29 -30.05
N LEU A 330 16.67 -4.36 -31.19
CA LEU A 330 17.39 -3.21 -31.77
C LEU A 330 16.43 -2.06 -32.11
N ASP A 331 15.29 -2.36 -32.72
CA ASP A 331 14.28 -1.36 -33.07
C ASP A 331 13.70 -0.66 -31.82
N LEU A 332 13.42 -1.42 -30.76
CA LEU A 332 12.99 -0.88 -29.46
C LEU A 332 14.07 -0.01 -28.80
N ALA A 333 15.35 -0.39 -28.90
CA ALA A 333 16.47 0.40 -28.38
C ALA A 333 16.64 1.72 -29.15
N LEU A 334 16.57 1.68 -30.49
CA LEU A 334 16.62 2.86 -31.36
C LEU A 334 15.43 3.80 -31.13
N GLY A 335 14.25 3.24 -30.86
CA GLY A 335 13.05 4.01 -30.51
C GLY A 335 13.14 4.70 -29.14
N ALA A 336 13.86 4.11 -28.19
CA ALA A 336 14.09 4.71 -26.87
C ALA A 336 15.16 5.83 -26.90
N ALA A 337 16.03 5.83 -27.92
CA ALA A 337 17.10 6.80 -28.06
C ALA A 337 16.60 8.20 -28.43
N ARG A 338 17.45 9.20 -28.18
CA ARG A 338 17.24 10.52 -28.79
C ARG A 338 17.35 10.40 -30.31
N GLN A 339 16.42 11.01 -31.05
CA GLN A 339 16.37 10.91 -32.51
C GLN A 339 17.35 11.89 -33.19
N THR A 340 18.64 11.80 -32.83
CA THR A 340 19.75 12.54 -33.46
C THR A 340 20.75 11.56 -34.08
N PRO A 341 21.56 11.98 -35.08
CA PRO A 341 22.43 11.06 -35.81
C PRO A 341 23.49 10.44 -34.90
N THR A 342 24.04 11.25 -33.98
CA THR A 342 24.94 10.79 -32.91
C THR A 342 24.32 9.70 -32.05
N ALA A 343 23.10 9.90 -31.55
CA ALA A 343 22.48 8.97 -30.62
C ALA A 343 22.09 7.66 -31.32
N LEU A 344 21.53 7.75 -32.53
CA LEU A 344 21.19 6.58 -33.34
C LEU A 344 22.43 5.77 -33.76
N ALA A 345 23.51 6.45 -34.17
CA ALA A 345 24.80 5.80 -34.44
C ALA A 345 25.35 5.12 -33.18
N THR A 346 25.31 5.81 -32.04
CA THR A 346 25.78 5.25 -30.76
C THR A 346 24.98 4.01 -30.37
N VAL A 347 23.65 4.01 -30.49
CA VAL A 347 22.82 2.84 -30.15
C VAL A 347 23.07 1.69 -31.10
N LEU A 348 23.05 1.92 -32.42
CA LEU A 348 23.30 0.87 -33.41
C LEU A 348 24.65 0.20 -33.14
N ARG A 349 25.72 1.01 -33.05
CA ARG A 349 27.08 0.50 -32.83
C ARG A 349 27.26 -0.14 -31.45
N SER A 350 26.49 0.29 -30.43
CA SER A 350 26.53 -0.32 -29.08
C SER A 350 25.83 -1.67 -28.99
N VAL A 351 24.72 -1.83 -29.73
CA VAL A 351 23.89 -3.05 -29.71
C VAL A 351 24.40 -4.07 -30.72
N ASP A 352 24.87 -3.60 -31.88
CA ASP A 352 25.38 -4.40 -32.97
C ASP A 352 26.73 -3.82 -33.44
N ALA A 353 27.81 -4.29 -32.82
CA ALA A 353 29.16 -3.80 -33.09
C ALA A 353 29.63 -4.10 -34.54
N ASP A 354 29.02 -5.10 -35.17
CA ASP A 354 29.30 -5.54 -36.54
C ASP A 354 28.36 -4.90 -37.58
N ALA A 355 27.41 -4.07 -37.15
CA ALA A 355 26.53 -3.36 -38.08
C ALA A 355 27.35 -2.54 -39.07
N SER A 356 27.09 -2.71 -40.37
CA SER A 356 27.82 -2.05 -41.45
C SER A 356 27.49 -0.56 -41.58
N LEU A 357 28.32 0.18 -42.32
CA LEU A 357 28.08 1.57 -42.67
C LEU A 357 26.75 1.75 -43.43
N ASP A 358 26.41 0.78 -44.29
CA ASP A 358 25.11 0.73 -44.97
C ASP A 358 23.96 0.55 -43.98
N GLY A 359 24.15 -0.30 -42.96
CA GLY A 359 23.18 -0.48 -41.87
C GLY A 359 22.92 0.83 -41.11
N LEU A 360 23.97 1.60 -40.81
CA LEU A 360 23.81 2.92 -40.19
C LEU A 360 23.06 3.89 -41.12
N THR A 361 23.39 3.89 -42.41
CA THR A 361 22.73 4.72 -43.43
C THR A 361 21.23 4.40 -43.49
N SER A 362 20.86 3.12 -43.51
CA SER A 362 19.46 2.69 -43.49
C SER A 362 18.73 3.10 -42.21
N VAL A 363 19.37 2.96 -41.04
CA VAL A 363 18.78 3.38 -39.75
C VAL A 363 18.52 4.89 -39.73
N LEU A 364 19.48 5.70 -40.17
CA LEU A 364 19.34 7.16 -40.22
C LEU A 364 18.24 7.58 -41.21
N ALA A 365 18.20 6.96 -42.39
CA ALA A 365 17.17 7.23 -43.40
C ALA A 365 15.75 6.86 -42.90
N ALA A 366 15.61 5.73 -42.21
CA ALA A 366 14.32 5.26 -41.70
C ALA A 366 13.82 6.07 -40.50
N ARG A 367 14.71 6.46 -39.58
CA ARG A 367 14.34 7.15 -38.33
C ARG A 367 14.30 8.67 -38.47
N ARG A 368 14.97 9.23 -39.48
CA ARG A 368 15.00 10.68 -39.76
C ARG A 368 14.66 10.98 -41.22
N PRO A 369 13.43 10.64 -41.66
CA PRO A 369 13.02 10.91 -43.04
C PRO A 369 13.10 12.41 -43.34
N GLY A 370 13.79 12.77 -44.43
CA GLY A 370 13.93 14.16 -44.91
C GLY A 370 15.22 14.88 -44.52
N GLU A 371 16.05 14.31 -43.62
CA GLU A 371 17.38 14.85 -43.31
C GLU A 371 18.41 14.30 -44.29
N LYS A 372 19.06 15.18 -45.08
CA LYS A 372 20.13 14.79 -46.01
C LYS A 372 21.49 14.92 -45.34
N LEU A 373 22.03 13.81 -44.87
CA LEU A 373 23.42 13.72 -44.40
C LEU A 373 24.31 13.26 -45.55
N SER A 374 25.50 13.87 -45.71
CA SER A 374 26.48 13.41 -46.70
C SER A 374 27.11 12.08 -46.27
N GLY A 375 27.60 11.28 -47.22
CA GLY A 375 28.29 10.02 -46.94
C GLY A 375 29.46 10.20 -45.95
N GLU A 376 30.26 11.26 -46.14
CA GLU A 376 31.37 11.62 -45.25
C GLU A 376 30.93 11.85 -43.79
N VAL A 377 29.76 12.47 -43.57
CA VAL A 377 29.24 12.69 -42.21
C VAL A 377 28.78 11.37 -41.59
N ILE A 378 28.15 10.48 -42.37
CA ILE A 378 27.70 9.17 -41.88
C ILE A 378 28.92 8.30 -41.53
N GLU A 379 29.94 8.30 -42.36
CA GLU A 379 31.22 7.61 -42.12
C GLU A 379 31.91 8.14 -40.86
N ALA A 380 31.97 9.48 -40.70
CA ALA A 380 32.52 10.09 -39.49
C ALA A 380 31.73 9.72 -38.22
N LEU A 381 30.40 9.59 -38.29
CA LEU A 381 29.57 9.10 -37.18
C LEU A 381 29.85 7.63 -36.88
N TYR A 382 29.99 6.81 -37.92
CA TYR A 382 30.24 5.37 -37.83
C TYR A 382 31.57 5.07 -37.12
N ASP A 383 32.64 5.73 -37.54
CA ASP A 383 33.98 5.56 -36.98
C ASP A 383 34.06 6.09 -35.54
N LYS A 384 33.53 7.30 -35.33
CA LYS A 384 33.65 7.99 -34.04
C LYS A 384 32.91 7.27 -32.92
N TYR A 385 31.69 6.77 -33.16
CA TYR A 385 30.83 6.18 -32.14
C TYR A 385 30.94 4.66 -32.01
N SER A 386 32.09 4.10 -32.37
CA SER A 386 32.44 2.71 -32.08
C SER A 386 32.44 2.40 -30.56
N PRO A 387 32.07 1.19 -30.12
CA PRO A 387 32.14 0.78 -28.72
C PRO A 387 33.52 0.90 -28.09
N ALA A 388 34.59 0.83 -28.89
CA ALA A 388 35.97 0.95 -28.40
C ALA A 388 36.34 2.38 -27.97
N THR A 389 35.65 3.40 -28.49
CA THR A 389 35.98 4.82 -28.26
C THR A 389 35.42 5.35 -26.96
N PHE A 390 34.26 4.84 -26.53
CA PHE A 390 33.49 5.38 -25.41
C PHE A 390 33.11 4.28 -24.42
N SER A 391 33.21 4.58 -23.12
CA SER A 391 32.77 3.66 -22.06
C SER A 391 31.25 3.40 -22.16
N LEU A 392 30.77 2.30 -21.57
CA LEU A 392 29.33 1.99 -21.58
C LEU A 392 28.47 3.15 -21.02
N MET A 393 28.99 3.86 -20.02
CA MET A 393 28.34 5.05 -19.45
C MET A 393 28.26 6.17 -20.49
N ASP A 394 29.37 6.52 -21.13
CA ASP A 394 29.43 7.57 -22.13
C ASP A 394 28.51 7.27 -23.32
N ARG A 395 28.43 6.00 -23.74
CA ARG A 395 27.51 5.55 -24.78
C ARG A 395 26.06 5.75 -24.38
N GLY A 396 25.67 5.42 -23.16
CA GLY A 396 24.33 5.70 -22.65
C GLY A 396 24.01 7.19 -22.62
N TYR A 397 24.96 8.04 -22.19
CA TYR A 397 24.81 9.49 -22.20
C TYR A 397 24.62 10.06 -23.61
N LEU A 398 25.45 9.64 -24.57
CA LEU A 398 25.36 10.07 -25.98
C LEU A 398 24.06 9.59 -26.65
N ALA A 399 23.60 8.38 -26.32
CA ALA A 399 22.38 7.78 -26.83
C ALA A 399 21.09 8.31 -26.18
N TRP A 400 21.20 8.89 -24.97
CA TRP A 400 20.05 9.14 -24.07
C TRP A 400 19.30 7.85 -23.69
N VAL A 401 20.01 6.73 -23.62
CA VAL A 401 19.49 5.41 -23.22
C VAL A 401 20.24 4.96 -21.97
N HIS A 402 19.61 4.19 -21.09
CA HIS A 402 20.29 3.70 -19.90
C HIS A 402 21.50 2.81 -20.30
N PRO A 403 22.70 3.02 -19.74
CA PRO A 403 23.89 2.22 -20.11
C PRO A 403 23.69 0.70 -20.02
N LEU A 404 23.08 0.21 -18.92
CA LEU A 404 22.78 -1.22 -18.75
C LEU A 404 21.72 -1.76 -19.72
N GLU A 405 20.89 -0.89 -20.32
CA GLU A 405 19.95 -1.31 -21.37
C GLU A 405 20.69 -1.60 -22.67
N LEU A 406 21.62 -0.71 -23.07
CA LEU A 406 22.47 -0.94 -24.25
C LEU A 406 23.28 -2.22 -24.12
N TRP A 407 23.91 -2.43 -22.95
CA TRP A 407 24.64 -3.66 -22.68
C TRP A 407 23.74 -4.89 -22.73
N LEU A 408 22.56 -4.83 -22.12
CA LEU A 408 21.64 -5.97 -22.10
C LEU A 408 21.22 -6.37 -23.51
N VAL A 409 20.85 -5.41 -24.36
CA VAL A 409 20.40 -5.71 -25.72
C VAL A 409 21.53 -6.29 -26.56
N ALA A 410 22.76 -5.76 -26.41
CA ALA A 410 23.95 -6.34 -27.04
C ALA A 410 24.21 -7.78 -26.55
N TYR A 411 24.09 -8.02 -25.25
CA TYR A 411 24.28 -9.33 -24.65
C TYR A 411 23.24 -10.36 -25.14
N LEU A 412 21.95 -9.98 -25.17
CA LEU A 412 20.89 -10.85 -25.67
C LEU A 412 20.99 -11.12 -27.18
N ARG A 413 21.58 -10.20 -27.95
CA ARG A 413 21.87 -10.44 -29.39
C ARG A 413 22.90 -11.53 -29.59
N GLN A 414 23.92 -11.59 -28.73
CA GLN A 414 24.98 -12.62 -28.77
C GLN A 414 24.56 -13.92 -28.07
N HIS A 415 23.63 -13.83 -27.12
CA HIS A 415 23.14 -14.94 -26.30
C HIS A 415 21.59 -14.95 -26.28
N PRO A 416 20.95 -15.37 -27.39
CA PRO A 416 19.49 -15.28 -27.54
C PRO A 416 18.71 -16.11 -26.51
N ASP A 417 19.29 -17.22 -26.04
CA ASP A 417 18.66 -18.12 -25.08
C ASP A 417 19.03 -17.83 -23.61
N ALA A 418 19.70 -16.70 -23.34
CA ALA A 418 20.16 -16.39 -21.99
C ALA A 418 18.99 -16.15 -21.02
N ASP A 419 18.98 -16.90 -19.92
CA ASP A 419 18.03 -16.69 -18.85
C ASP A 419 18.42 -15.48 -17.97
N LEU A 420 17.49 -15.02 -17.13
CA LEU A 420 17.72 -13.87 -16.24
C LEU A 420 18.89 -14.09 -15.28
N SER A 421 19.15 -15.32 -14.85
CA SER A 421 20.25 -15.64 -13.93
C SER A 421 21.60 -15.45 -14.62
N GLN A 422 21.74 -15.96 -15.85
CA GLN A 422 22.93 -15.80 -16.69
C GLN A 422 23.19 -14.33 -17.00
N VAL A 423 22.15 -13.57 -17.35
CA VAL A 423 22.25 -12.12 -17.55
C VAL A 423 22.70 -11.40 -16.28
N LEU A 424 22.12 -11.72 -15.12
CA LEU A 424 22.51 -11.10 -13.85
C LEU A 424 23.94 -11.45 -13.44
N HIS A 425 24.44 -12.63 -13.79
CA HIS A 425 25.82 -13.03 -13.55
C HIS A 425 26.78 -12.30 -14.49
N ALA A 426 26.49 -12.28 -15.80
CA ALA A 426 27.33 -11.63 -16.80
C ALA A 426 27.40 -10.09 -16.61
N SER A 427 26.35 -9.47 -16.07
CA SER A 427 26.30 -8.02 -15.91
C SER A 427 27.04 -7.49 -14.69
N VAL A 428 27.65 -8.32 -13.83
CA VAL A 428 28.26 -7.87 -12.55
C VAL A 428 29.27 -6.75 -12.78
N GLY A 429 30.22 -6.94 -13.70
CA GLY A 429 31.24 -5.94 -14.02
C GLY A 429 30.66 -4.65 -14.61
N GLU A 430 29.66 -4.77 -15.47
CA GLU A 430 29.00 -3.63 -16.11
C GLU A 430 28.19 -2.81 -15.14
N ARG A 431 27.50 -3.46 -14.18
CA ARG A 431 26.84 -2.77 -13.07
C ARG A 431 27.87 -1.93 -12.31
N GLN A 432 29.02 -2.49 -11.96
CA GLN A 432 30.08 -1.71 -11.30
C GLN A 432 30.60 -0.56 -12.16
N ALA A 433 30.80 -0.78 -13.47
CA ALA A 433 31.34 0.21 -14.40
C ALA A 433 30.39 1.40 -14.63
N VAL A 434 29.09 1.16 -14.77
CA VAL A 434 28.07 2.22 -14.95
C VAL A 434 27.99 3.14 -13.74
N TYR A 435 28.28 2.62 -12.54
CA TYR A 435 28.38 3.39 -11.31
C TYR A 435 29.81 3.84 -10.98
N GLY A 436 30.78 3.64 -11.89
CA GLY A 436 32.20 3.99 -11.74
C GLY A 436 32.46 5.44 -11.31
N TRP A 437 31.59 6.37 -11.73
CA TRP A 437 31.64 7.79 -11.35
C TRP A 437 31.35 8.05 -9.86
N LEU A 438 30.65 7.14 -9.17
CA LEU A 438 30.49 7.20 -7.71
C LEU A 438 31.82 6.97 -6.97
N PHE A 439 32.80 6.31 -7.61
CA PHE A 439 34.10 5.99 -7.02
C PHE A 439 35.19 7.00 -7.37
N LYS A 440 35.10 7.65 -8.53
CA LYS A 440 36.08 8.62 -9.04
C LYS A 440 35.39 9.95 -9.29
N THR A 441 35.55 11.02 -8.50
CA THR A 441 34.98 12.29 -9.00
C THR A 441 35.61 13.59 -8.49
N GLN A 442 36.05 14.37 -9.49
CA GLN A 442 36.25 15.82 -9.48
C GLN A 442 34.95 16.64 -9.58
N ARG A 443 33.76 15.99 -9.66
CA ARG A 443 32.43 16.64 -9.70
C ARG A 443 31.61 16.36 -8.44
N ARG A 444 32.01 16.97 -7.33
CA ARG A 444 31.51 16.71 -5.96
C ARG A 444 29.99 16.84 -5.83
N HIS A 445 29.39 17.89 -6.40
CA HIS A 445 27.97 18.18 -6.19
C HIS A 445 27.02 17.11 -6.75
N ALA A 446 27.33 16.53 -7.92
CA ALA A 446 26.51 15.48 -8.53
C ALA A 446 26.63 14.14 -7.77
N GLN A 447 27.83 13.83 -7.27
CA GLN A 447 28.10 12.67 -6.43
C GLN A 447 27.33 12.77 -5.11
N ASP A 448 27.42 13.91 -4.42
CA ASP A 448 26.73 14.15 -3.15
C ASP A 448 25.21 14.04 -3.30
N LYS A 449 24.65 14.61 -4.38
CA LYS A 449 23.20 14.50 -4.67
C LYS A 449 22.77 13.04 -4.86
N ARG A 450 23.56 12.25 -5.59
CA ARG A 450 23.21 10.84 -5.82
C ARG A 450 23.33 10.03 -4.54
N ILE A 451 24.45 10.14 -3.83
CA ILE A 451 24.67 9.50 -2.52
C ILE A 451 23.48 9.78 -1.60
N LYS A 452 23.06 11.04 -1.51
CA LYS A 452 21.89 11.43 -0.72
C LYS A 452 20.61 10.70 -1.14
N SER A 453 20.33 10.60 -2.44
CA SER A 453 19.18 9.80 -2.93
C SER A 453 19.30 8.31 -2.61
N LEU A 454 20.52 7.76 -2.55
CA LEU A 454 20.74 6.35 -2.17
C LEU A 454 20.46 6.13 -0.69
N LEU A 455 20.96 7.03 0.15
CA LEU A 455 20.68 7.03 1.58
C LEU A 455 19.17 7.12 1.81
N GLU A 456 18.50 8.09 1.19
CA GLU A 456 17.04 8.23 1.29
C GLU A 456 16.32 6.93 0.93
N LEU A 457 16.66 6.30 -0.20
CA LEU A 457 16.10 5.00 -0.58
C LEU A 457 16.33 3.92 0.49
N GLN A 458 17.54 3.83 1.04
CA GLN A 458 17.88 2.83 2.05
C GLN A 458 17.07 3.01 3.34
N ALA A 459 16.89 4.25 3.81
CA ALA A 459 16.07 4.53 4.99
C ALA A 459 14.60 4.14 4.76
N PHE A 460 14.06 4.45 3.58
CA PHE A 460 12.68 4.07 3.25
C PHE A 460 12.48 2.57 3.08
N LEU A 461 13.53 1.78 2.79
CA LEU A 461 13.42 0.31 2.83
C LEU A 461 13.17 -0.22 4.25
N GLU A 462 13.81 0.36 5.26
CA GLU A 462 13.58 -0.02 6.67
C GLU A 462 12.17 0.38 7.11
N ILE A 463 11.76 1.62 6.80
CA ILE A 463 10.40 2.11 7.07
C ILE A 463 9.36 1.20 6.39
N GLN A 464 9.60 0.81 5.14
CA GLN A 464 8.69 -0.06 4.40
C GLN A 464 8.55 -1.44 5.06
N ARG A 465 9.64 -2.05 5.55
CA ARG A 465 9.57 -3.34 6.26
C ARG A 465 8.70 -3.23 7.50
N GLY A 466 8.87 -2.17 8.29
CA GLY A 466 8.01 -1.89 9.45
C GLY A 466 6.55 -1.73 9.05
N TRP A 467 6.27 -0.96 7.99
CA TRP A 467 4.91 -0.77 7.48
C TRP A 467 4.28 -2.07 6.98
N GLN A 468 5.04 -2.92 6.27
CA GLN A 468 4.58 -4.23 5.77
C GLN A 468 4.27 -5.20 6.91
N ARG A 469 5.12 -5.25 7.95
CA ARG A 469 4.85 -5.99 9.19
C ARG A 469 3.50 -5.60 9.80
N LEU A 470 3.17 -4.31 9.72
CA LEU A 470 1.90 -3.74 10.19
C LEU A 470 0.80 -3.70 9.12
N GLY A 471 0.90 -4.50 8.07
CA GLY A 471 -0.17 -4.74 7.09
C GLY A 471 -0.20 -3.79 5.89
N TYR A 472 0.85 -2.99 5.63
CA TYR A 472 0.96 -2.22 4.38
C TYR A 472 0.97 -3.15 3.16
N PRO A 473 0.12 -2.92 2.14
CA PRO A 473 -0.21 -3.96 1.16
C PRO A 473 0.67 -3.94 -0.09
N PHE A 474 1.59 -2.98 -0.23
CA PHE A 474 2.40 -2.81 -1.44
C PHE A 474 3.84 -3.27 -1.25
N ALA A 475 4.40 -3.84 -2.32
CA ALA A 475 5.79 -4.31 -2.35
C ALA A 475 6.82 -3.17 -2.40
N SER A 476 6.38 -1.95 -2.70
CA SER A 476 7.23 -0.75 -2.78
C SER A 476 6.46 0.49 -2.30
N MET A 477 7.11 1.35 -1.54
CA MET A 477 6.62 2.69 -1.20
C MET A 477 7.38 3.79 -1.96
N THR A 478 6.81 5.01 -2.00
CA THR A 478 7.49 6.17 -2.59
C THR A 478 8.53 6.69 -1.59
N PRO A 479 9.84 6.65 -1.88
CA PRO A 479 10.89 7.06 -0.93
C PRO A 479 10.98 8.58 -0.86
N SER A 480 10.06 9.18 -0.10
CA SER A 480 9.99 10.62 0.11
C SER A 480 9.35 10.93 1.46
N LEU A 481 9.74 12.05 2.07
CA LEU A 481 9.09 12.59 3.27
C LEU A 481 7.58 12.80 3.07
N ALA A 482 7.14 13.01 1.82
CA ALA A 482 5.72 13.07 1.45
C ALA A 482 4.94 11.78 1.78
N ALA A 483 5.62 10.65 2.03
CA ALA A 483 4.99 9.42 2.49
C ALA A 483 4.25 9.63 3.82
N ALA A 484 4.70 10.58 4.65
CA ALA A 484 4.04 10.94 5.91
C ALA A 484 2.65 11.55 5.72
N ILE A 485 2.33 12.01 4.52
CA ILE A 485 1.07 12.68 4.17
C ILE A 485 0.32 12.01 3.01
N GLY A 486 0.71 10.79 2.61
CA GLY A 486 -0.10 9.96 1.71
C GLY A 486 0.52 9.60 0.35
N SER A 487 1.70 10.13 -0.01
CA SER A 487 2.28 9.93 -1.35
C SER A 487 2.61 8.48 -1.72
N SER A 488 2.60 7.58 -0.74
CA SER A 488 2.81 6.13 -0.95
C SER A 488 1.49 5.38 -1.19
N GLY A 489 0.33 6.02 -1.03
CA GLY A 489 -0.99 5.40 -1.08
C GLY A 489 -1.20 4.32 -0.02
N ASP A 490 -2.43 3.84 0.15
CA ASP A 490 -2.76 2.72 1.03
C ASP A 490 -4.04 2.00 0.51
N ARG A 491 -4.49 0.96 1.23
CA ARG A 491 -5.81 0.33 1.07
C ARG A 491 -6.65 0.54 2.33
N PRO A 492 -7.96 0.82 2.21
CA PRO A 492 -8.85 0.87 3.37
C PRO A 492 -8.76 -0.40 4.25
N ALA A 493 -8.72 -1.60 3.64
CA ALA A 493 -8.57 -2.85 4.39
C ALA A 493 -7.23 -2.96 5.15
N ALA A 494 -6.15 -2.39 4.61
CA ALA A 494 -4.84 -2.37 5.27
C ALA A 494 -4.81 -1.40 6.46
N LEU A 495 -5.51 -0.26 6.35
CA LEU A 495 -5.72 0.64 7.48
C LEU A 495 -6.61 0.00 8.57
N ALA A 496 -7.66 -0.73 8.19
CA ALA A 496 -8.48 -1.48 9.15
C ALA A 496 -7.65 -2.55 9.87
N ARG A 497 -6.76 -3.26 9.16
CA ARG A 497 -5.82 -4.20 9.79
C ARG A 497 -4.90 -3.52 10.80
N LEU A 498 -4.40 -2.32 10.48
CA LEU A 498 -3.59 -1.53 11.42
C LEU A 498 -4.39 -1.14 12.67
N MET A 499 -5.66 -0.72 12.50
CA MET A 499 -6.56 -0.47 13.64
C MET A 499 -6.78 -1.72 14.49
N GLY A 500 -6.94 -2.88 13.85
CA GLY A 500 -7.04 -4.16 14.55
C GLY A 500 -5.80 -4.46 15.39
N ILE A 501 -4.59 -4.24 14.86
CA ILE A 501 -3.34 -4.40 15.63
C ILE A 501 -3.35 -3.50 16.88
N ILE A 502 -3.82 -2.25 16.75
CA ILE A 502 -3.89 -1.29 17.86
C ILE A 502 -4.92 -1.74 18.91
N VAL A 503 -6.14 -2.10 18.48
CA VAL A 503 -7.20 -2.61 19.36
C VAL A 503 -6.75 -3.86 20.10
N ASN A 504 -6.01 -4.74 19.43
CA ASN A 504 -5.51 -6.00 19.98
C ASN A 504 -4.21 -5.82 20.78
N GLY A 505 -3.91 -4.60 21.22
CA GLY A 505 -2.75 -4.29 22.05
C GLY A 505 -1.41 -4.65 21.41
N GLY A 506 -1.28 -4.55 20.09
CA GLY A 506 -0.07 -4.85 19.31
C GLY A 506 0.02 -6.26 18.73
N LEU A 507 -1.05 -7.07 18.82
CA LEU A 507 -1.13 -8.41 18.23
C LEU A 507 -1.77 -8.38 16.84
N SER A 508 -1.17 -9.11 15.89
CA SER A 508 -1.77 -9.41 14.59
C SER A 508 -2.57 -10.71 14.69
N TYR A 509 -3.88 -10.65 14.41
CA TYR A 509 -4.76 -11.81 14.35
C TYR A 509 -5.28 -12.01 12.93
N PRO A 510 -5.60 -13.26 12.53
CA PRO A 510 -6.16 -13.53 11.22
C PRO A 510 -7.55 -12.91 11.08
N THR A 511 -7.83 -12.40 9.88
CA THR A 511 -9.18 -12.00 9.50
C THR A 511 -10.00 -13.23 9.12
N VAL A 512 -11.21 -13.34 9.68
CA VAL A 512 -12.12 -14.46 9.47
C VAL A 512 -13.44 -13.95 8.91
N LEU A 513 -13.79 -14.38 7.69
CA LEU A 513 -15.10 -14.15 7.09
C LEU A 513 -15.97 -15.42 7.10
N VAL A 514 -15.32 -16.59 6.96
CA VAL A 514 -15.94 -17.91 6.97
C VAL A 514 -15.22 -18.74 8.02
N ASP A 515 -15.99 -19.32 8.94
CA ASP A 515 -15.44 -20.02 10.11
C ASP A 515 -15.84 -21.50 10.19
N ARG A 516 -16.84 -21.93 9.40
CA ARG A 516 -17.28 -23.32 9.30
C ARG A 516 -17.76 -23.64 7.88
N LEU A 517 -17.43 -24.85 7.44
CA LEU A 517 -17.89 -25.47 6.19
C LEU A 517 -18.44 -26.85 6.53
N ASP A 518 -19.66 -27.14 6.13
CA ASP A 518 -20.31 -28.45 6.26
C ASP A 518 -20.55 -29.00 4.86
N PHE A 519 -19.81 -30.04 4.47
CA PHE A 519 -19.96 -30.74 3.20
C PHE A 519 -20.85 -31.95 3.36
N ALA A 520 -21.73 -32.19 2.38
CA ALA A 520 -22.53 -33.41 2.25
C ALA A 520 -23.23 -33.81 3.56
N ALA A 521 -23.87 -32.83 4.22
CA ALA A 521 -24.53 -33.02 5.51
C ALA A 521 -25.59 -34.13 5.43
N ASP A 522 -25.74 -34.91 6.51
CA ASP A 522 -26.66 -36.05 6.58
C ASP A 522 -26.35 -37.18 5.56
N THR A 523 -25.10 -37.24 5.05
CA THR A 523 -24.61 -38.35 4.22
C THR A 523 -23.41 -39.05 4.88
N PRO A 524 -23.06 -40.29 4.48
CA PRO A 524 -21.83 -40.95 4.95
C PRO A 524 -20.54 -40.17 4.63
N TYR A 525 -20.61 -39.19 3.73
CA TYR A 525 -19.48 -38.34 3.34
C TYR A 525 -19.47 -37.00 4.11
N GLU A 526 -20.34 -36.81 5.11
CA GLU A 526 -20.42 -35.56 5.87
C GLU A 526 -19.05 -35.17 6.42
N THR A 527 -18.59 -33.98 6.02
CA THR A 527 -17.30 -33.44 6.45
C THR A 527 -17.49 -32.03 6.97
N ARG A 528 -17.18 -31.84 8.26
CA ARG A 528 -17.24 -30.55 8.93
C ARG A 528 -15.84 -29.97 9.12
N LEU A 529 -15.56 -28.86 8.46
CA LEU A 529 -14.35 -28.08 8.67
C LEU A 529 -14.67 -26.87 9.54
N SER A 530 -13.87 -26.65 10.56
CA SER A 530 -13.92 -25.45 11.40
C SER A 530 -12.52 -24.87 11.55
N ARG A 531 -12.43 -23.57 11.81
CA ARG A 531 -11.12 -22.95 12.06
C ARG A 531 -10.54 -23.39 13.39
N SER A 532 -9.26 -23.75 13.38
CA SER A 532 -8.47 -23.87 14.59
C SER A 532 -8.29 -22.50 15.26
N ALA A 533 -8.23 -22.47 16.58
CA ALA A 533 -7.86 -21.27 17.32
C ALA A 533 -6.50 -20.75 16.84
N ALA A 534 -6.39 -19.45 16.62
CA ALA A 534 -5.15 -18.81 16.20
C ALA A 534 -4.47 -18.13 17.39
N VAL A 535 -3.16 -18.32 17.52
CA VAL A 535 -2.33 -17.54 18.43
C VAL A 535 -1.94 -16.25 17.70
N GLY A 536 -2.23 -15.10 18.31
CA GLY A 536 -1.87 -13.80 17.72
C GLY A 536 -0.35 -13.60 17.69
N GLU A 537 0.15 -12.95 16.64
CA GLU A 537 1.57 -12.62 16.50
C GLU A 537 1.86 -11.23 17.09
N ARG A 538 2.86 -11.12 17.97
CA ARG A 538 3.32 -9.82 18.51
C ARG A 538 4.08 -9.05 17.44
N VAL A 539 3.44 -8.04 16.86
CA VAL A 539 4.03 -7.20 15.80
C VAL A 539 4.36 -5.78 16.25
N MET A 540 3.86 -5.37 17.42
CA MET A 540 4.08 -4.05 18.03
C MET A 540 4.08 -4.19 19.56
N ALA A 541 4.93 -3.42 20.25
CA ALA A 541 4.92 -3.36 21.71
C ALA A 541 3.54 -2.90 22.24
N PRO A 542 3.02 -3.51 23.32
CA PRO A 542 1.70 -3.18 23.85
C PRO A 542 1.60 -1.71 24.30
N GLU A 543 2.68 -1.12 24.80
CA GLU A 543 2.75 0.29 25.20
C GLU A 543 2.63 1.21 23.99
N VAL A 544 3.25 0.85 22.86
CA VAL A 544 3.13 1.62 21.60
C VAL A 544 1.68 1.56 21.08
N ALA A 545 1.05 0.39 21.12
CA ALA A 545 -0.34 0.23 20.73
C ALA A 545 -1.28 1.06 21.64
N ALA A 546 -1.06 1.04 22.96
CA ALA A 546 -1.86 1.81 23.91
C ALA A 546 -1.74 3.33 23.69
N VAL A 547 -0.51 3.84 23.52
CA VAL A 547 -0.26 5.27 23.26
C VAL A 547 -0.84 5.69 21.90
N ALA A 548 -0.69 4.87 20.86
CA ALA A 548 -1.31 5.12 19.56
C ALA A 548 -2.84 5.13 19.62
N ARG A 549 -3.45 4.20 20.38
CA ARG A 549 -4.91 4.17 20.62
C ARG A 549 -5.36 5.47 21.29
N GLN A 550 -4.66 5.92 22.33
CA GLN A 550 -5.02 7.15 23.02
C GLN A 550 -4.92 8.37 22.10
N ALA A 551 -3.85 8.46 21.29
CA ALA A 551 -3.72 9.51 20.28
C ALA A 551 -4.91 9.51 19.29
N LEU A 552 -5.34 8.34 18.82
CA LEU A 552 -6.51 8.19 17.94
C LEU A 552 -7.83 8.62 18.60
N VAL A 553 -8.03 8.31 19.88
CA VAL A 553 -9.22 8.76 20.63
C VAL A 553 -9.27 10.29 20.69
N THR A 554 -8.12 10.96 20.90
CA THR A 554 -8.10 12.44 20.94
C THR A 554 -8.47 13.10 19.60
N VAL A 555 -8.26 12.43 18.46
CA VAL A 555 -8.67 12.94 17.13
C VAL A 555 -10.20 13.06 17.04
N VAL A 556 -10.92 12.10 17.62
CA VAL A 556 -12.39 12.12 17.67
C VAL A 556 -12.89 13.02 18.79
N ALA A 557 -12.24 13.04 19.95
CA ALA A 557 -12.66 13.91 21.04
C ALA A 557 -12.52 15.40 20.70
N HIS A 558 -11.38 15.81 20.12
CA HIS A 558 -10.99 17.21 20.01
C HIS A 558 -10.31 17.59 18.69
N GLY A 559 -10.19 16.65 17.74
CA GLY A 559 -9.46 16.84 16.49
C GLY A 559 -10.35 16.90 15.25
N THR A 560 -9.81 16.42 14.14
CA THR A 560 -10.45 16.45 12.82
C THR A 560 -11.75 15.63 12.72
N ALA A 561 -12.02 14.74 13.67
CA ALA A 561 -13.23 13.91 13.71
C ALA A 561 -14.23 14.32 14.82
N ARG A 562 -14.09 15.50 15.41
CA ARG A 562 -14.92 15.99 16.53
C ARG A 562 -16.43 16.02 16.29
N SER A 563 -16.85 16.08 15.02
CA SER A 563 -18.26 16.08 14.63
C SER A 563 -18.98 14.78 14.98
N LEU A 564 -18.24 13.69 15.19
CA LEU A 564 -18.80 12.39 15.57
C LEU A 564 -19.29 12.34 17.02
N ASN A 565 -18.77 13.19 17.91
CA ASN A 565 -19.07 13.16 19.34
C ASN A 565 -20.57 13.17 19.66
N ALA A 566 -21.38 13.85 18.83
CA ALA A 566 -22.83 13.94 19.02
C ALA A 566 -23.56 12.61 18.80
N ALA A 567 -22.96 11.65 18.08
CA ALA A 567 -23.58 10.38 17.71
C ALA A 567 -23.12 9.19 18.57
N LEU A 568 -22.21 9.40 19.54
CA LEU A 568 -21.58 8.31 20.31
C LEU A 568 -22.39 7.79 21.51
N GLN A 569 -23.66 8.18 21.63
CA GLN A 569 -24.52 7.76 22.74
C GLN A 569 -24.95 6.31 22.56
N ARG A 570 -24.89 5.55 23.65
CA ARG A 570 -25.31 4.15 23.71
C ARG A 570 -26.78 4.05 24.16
N GLY A 571 -27.42 2.93 23.85
CA GLY A 571 -28.78 2.65 24.32
C GLY A 571 -28.89 2.57 25.86
N ASP A 572 -27.80 2.28 26.56
CA ASP A 572 -27.72 2.20 28.02
C ASP A 572 -27.46 3.55 28.73
N GLY A 573 -27.37 4.65 27.98
CA GLY A 573 -27.06 5.99 28.49
C GLY A 573 -25.55 6.29 28.61
N GLY A 574 -24.68 5.32 28.35
CA GLY A 574 -23.24 5.49 28.24
C GLY A 574 -22.79 6.10 26.90
N ARG A 575 -21.48 6.15 26.68
CA ARG A 575 -20.88 6.61 25.41
C ARG A 575 -19.83 5.64 24.93
N HIS A 576 -19.83 5.35 23.63
CA HIS A 576 -18.74 4.62 23.00
C HIS A 576 -17.44 5.42 23.03
N VAL A 577 -16.32 4.75 23.30
CA VAL A 577 -14.97 5.30 23.12
C VAL A 577 -14.57 5.09 21.67
N VAL A 578 -14.61 6.14 20.87
CA VAL A 578 -14.24 6.07 19.46
C VAL A 578 -12.93 6.79 19.22
N GLY A 579 -12.03 6.13 18.50
CA GLY A 579 -10.79 6.72 18.01
C GLY A 579 -10.67 6.51 16.51
N GLY A 580 -9.87 7.33 15.85
CA GLY A 580 -9.63 7.12 14.43
C GLY A 580 -8.72 8.14 13.79
N LYS A 581 -8.38 7.89 12.52
CA LYS A 581 -7.62 8.82 11.70
C LYS A 581 -8.35 9.12 10.41
N THR A 582 -8.48 10.41 10.15
CA THR A 582 -9.04 10.95 8.92
C THR A 582 -7.96 11.16 7.85
N GLY A 583 -8.34 11.01 6.59
CA GLY A 583 -7.54 11.44 5.46
C GLY A 583 -8.38 11.79 4.24
N THR A 584 -7.87 12.73 3.46
CA THR A 584 -8.41 13.14 2.16
C THR A 584 -7.22 13.24 1.22
N GLY A 585 -7.33 12.66 0.04
CA GLY A 585 -6.29 12.71 -0.99
C GLY A 585 -6.92 12.96 -2.37
N ASP A 586 -6.22 13.75 -3.18
CA ASP A 586 -6.50 13.94 -4.59
C ASP A 586 -5.33 13.38 -5.37
N HIS A 587 -5.55 12.30 -6.09
CA HIS A 587 -4.52 11.85 -7.03
C HIS A 587 -4.56 12.78 -8.25
N ARG A 588 -3.45 13.46 -8.53
CA ARG A 588 -3.30 14.39 -9.64
C ARG A 588 -2.17 13.96 -10.57
N TYR A 589 -2.37 14.16 -11.86
CA TYR A 589 -1.32 14.12 -12.86
C TYR A 589 -0.81 15.55 -13.07
N GLU A 590 0.46 15.79 -12.76
CA GLU A 590 1.10 17.09 -12.90
C GLU A 590 2.22 17.03 -13.94
N THR A 591 2.17 17.94 -14.92
CA THR A 591 3.20 18.09 -15.96
C THR A 591 4.04 19.33 -15.65
N PHE A 592 5.36 19.19 -15.60
CA PHE A 592 6.28 20.29 -15.28
C PHE A 592 7.16 20.68 -16.47
N ALA A 593 7.44 21.98 -16.60
CA ALA A 593 8.45 22.52 -17.51
C ALA A 593 9.86 22.32 -16.96
N PRO A 594 10.91 22.45 -17.79
CA PRO A 594 12.28 22.63 -17.31
C PRO A 594 12.34 23.73 -16.25
N GLY A 595 13.01 23.47 -15.11
CA GLY A 595 13.05 24.39 -13.97
C GLY A 595 11.92 24.21 -12.94
N GLY A 596 11.04 23.22 -13.09
CA GLY A 596 10.05 22.85 -12.06
C GLY A 596 8.76 23.67 -12.07
N ARG A 597 8.49 24.46 -13.12
CA ARG A 597 7.25 25.22 -13.26
C ARG A 597 6.11 24.27 -13.68
N LEU A 598 5.03 24.23 -12.90
CA LEU A 598 3.82 23.46 -13.22
C LEU A 598 3.17 24.01 -14.51
N ILE A 599 2.89 23.13 -15.47
CA ILE A 599 2.23 23.45 -16.75
C ILE A 599 0.76 23.00 -16.71
N GLU A 600 0.51 21.80 -16.19
CA GLU A 600 -0.82 21.18 -16.17
C GLU A 600 -0.98 20.39 -14.89
N SER A 601 -2.18 20.44 -14.30
CA SER A 601 -2.58 19.59 -13.17
C SER A 601 -3.99 19.06 -13.42
N ARG A 602 -4.12 17.74 -13.54
CA ARG A 602 -5.40 17.05 -13.79
C ARG A 602 -5.73 16.08 -12.67
N VAL A 603 -6.93 16.20 -12.09
CA VAL A 603 -7.44 15.26 -11.08
C VAL A 603 -7.75 13.91 -11.73
N VAL A 604 -7.28 12.83 -11.12
CA VAL A 604 -7.48 11.44 -11.54
C VAL A 604 -8.57 10.78 -10.71
N GLU A 605 -8.56 11.02 -9.39
CA GLU A 605 -9.54 10.51 -8.44
C GLU A 605 -9.48 11.34 -7.15
N ARG A 606 -10.57 11.28 -6.36
CA ARG A 606 -10.64 11.85 -5.02
C ARG A 606 -11.12 10.80 -4.03
N ALA A 607 -10.41 10.66 -2.91
CA ALA A 607 -10.76 9.75 -1.84
C ALA A 607 -10.78 10.48 -0.49
N ALA A 608 -11.78 10.16 0.32
CA ALA A 608 -11.83 10.53 1.72
C ALA A 608 -12.10 9.29 2.56
N THR A 609 -11.27 9.05 3.57
CA THR A 609 -11.38 7.87 4.43
C THR A 609 -11.33 8.25 5.90
N PHE A 610 -12.09 7.53 6.71
CA PHE A 610 -11.96 7.49 8.16
C PHE A 610 -11.71 6.04 8.59
N ALA A 611 -10.51 5.76 9.07
CA ALA A 611 -10.19 4.50 9.75
C ALA A 611 -10.46 4.68 11.25
N PHE A 612 -11.15 3.73 11.87
CA PHE A 612 -11.68 3.91 13.23
C PHE A 612 -11.57 2.65 14.08
N LEU A 613 -11.68 2.87 15.39
CA LEU A 613 -11.91 1.87 16.43
C LEU A 613 -13.10 2.33 17.29
N ILE A 614 -13.88 1.36 17.80
CA ILE A 614 -14.99 1.57 18.72
C ILE A 614 -14.77 0.63 19.91
N ASP A 615 -14.64 1.24 21.08
CA ASP A 615 -14.31 0.59 22.34
C ASP A 615 -13.04 -0.26 22.21
N ASP A 616 -13.02 -1.44 22.82
CA ASP A 616 -11.87 -2.36 22.82
C ASP A 616 -12.11 -3.59 21.92
N ARG A 617 -13.10 -3.51 21.02
CA ARG A 617 -13.59 -4.67 20.25
C ARG A 617 -13.69 -4.43 18.76
N PHE A 618 -14.23 -3.29 18.36
CA PHE A 618 -14.59 -3.07 16.95
C PHE A 618 -13.62 -2.10 16.28
N PHE A 619 -13.38 -2.32 14.99
CA PHE A 619 -12.56 -1.44 14.18
C PHE A 619 -12.91 -1.59 12.71
N GLY A 620 -12.57 -0.58 11.90
CA GLY A 620 -13.03 -0.56 10.52
C GLY A 620 -12.63 0.66 9.74
N THR A 621 -13.25 0.81 8.57
CA THR A 621 -13.08 1.96 7.68
C THR A 621 -14.39 2.38 7.05
N VAL A 622 -14.53 3.70 6.88
CA VAL A 622 -15.54 4.33 6.01
C VAL A 622 -14.79 5.09 4.92
N THR A 623 -15.12 4.85 3.65
CA THR A 623 -14.49 5.56 2.52
C THR A 623 -15.55 6.16 1.61
N ALA A 624 -15.33 7.38 1.15
CA ALA A 624 -16.04 8.03 0.05
C ALA A 624 -15.04 8.24 -1.09
N TYR A 625 -15.38 7.80 -2.30
CA TYR A 625 -14.48 7.76 -3.44
C TYR A 625 -15.18 8.17 -4.73
N VAL A 626 -14.51 8.98 -5.55
CA VAL A 626 -14.96 9.34 -6.89
C VAL A 626 -13.82 9.06 -7.88
N ALA A 627 -14.11 8.21 -8.87
CA ALA A 627 -13.18 7.85 -9.92
C ALA A 627 -13.21 8.84 -11.10
N GLY A 628 -12.05 9.02 -11.72
CA GLY A 628 -11.90 9.70 -13.00
C GLY A 628 -11.91 11.23 -12.92
N PRO A 629 -11.81 11.92 -14.06
CA PRO A 629 -11.64 13.38 -14.12
C PRO A 629 -12.80 14.16 -13.53
N LYS A 630 -13.99 13.55 -13.40
CA LYS A 630 -15.15 14.16 -12.73
C LYS A 630 -14.92 14.39 -11.24
N ALA A 631 -13.94 13.73 -10.63
CA ALA A 631 -13.53 13.98 -9.24
C ALA A 631 -13.18 15.45 -8.97
N ALA A 632 -12.75 16.21 -10.00
CA ALA A 632 -12.49 17.65 -9.90
C ALA A 632 -13.72 18.49 -9.52
N GLN A 633 -14.94 17.95 -9.64
CA GLN A 633 -16.19 18.64 -9.28
C GLN A 633 -16.54 18.52 -7.79
N TYR A 634 -15.78 17.73 -7.03
CA TYR A 634 -16.06 17.40 -5.64
C TYR A 634 -15.04 18.04 -4.70
N GLU A 635 -15.53 18.60 -3.60
CA GLU A 635 -14.70 19.28 -2.59
C GLU A 635 -14.83 18.62 -1.19
N PHE A 636 -15.50 17.46 -1.10
CA PHE A 636 -15.71 16.76 0.16
C PHE A 636 -14.38 16.38 0.82
N THR A 637 -14.32 16.42 2.15
CA THR A 637 -13.16 15.98 2.92
C THR A 637 -13.52 14.73 3.72
N SER A 638 -12.60 14.28 4.56
CA SER A 638 -12.85 13.26 5.57
C SER A 638 -14.00 13.57 6.54
N ALA A 639 -14.50 14.82 6.59
CA ALA A 639 -15.73 15.14 7.30
C ALA A 639 -16.92 14.29 6.82
N LEU A 640 -16.98 13.95 5.52
CA LEU A 640 -18.04 13.14 4.94
C LEU A 640 -18.04 11.70 5.49
N PRO A 641 -16.94 10.91 5.40
CA PRO A 641 -16.84 9.61 6.06
C PRO A 641 -17.10 9.64 7.57
N VAL A 642 -16.64 10.68 8.29
CA VAL A 642 -16.87 10.82 9.73
C VAL A 642 -18.36 11.01 10.04
N ARG A 643 -19.05 11.89 9.29
CA ARG A 643 -20.51 12.07 9.41
C ARG A 643 -21.27 10.80 9.06
N LEU A 644 -20.84 10.10 8.01
CA LEU A 644 -21.43 8.84 7.59
C LEU A 644 -21.32 7.76 8.68
N LEU A 645 -20.18 7.62 9.36
CA LEU A 645 -20.09 6.72 10.51
C LEU A 645 -21.15 7.07 11.57
N GLY A 646 -21.33 8.35 11.89
CA GLY A 646 -22.35 8.81 12.84
C GLY A 646 -23.78 8.45 12.42
N ILE A 647 -24.09 8.54 11.12
CA ILE A 647 -25.38 8.13 10.54
C ILE A 647 -25.58 6.61 10.64
N LEU A 648 -24.49 5.84 10.52
CA LEU A 648 -24.55 4.37 10.58
C LEU A 648 -24.63 3.83 12.01
N LEU A 649 -24.15 4.55 13.03
CA LEU A 649 -24.11 4.07 14.43
C LEU A 649 -25.44 3.48 14.93
N PRO A 650 -26.62 4.08 14.72
CA PRO A 650 -27.89 3.49 15.13
C PRO A 650 -28.18 2.11 14.50
N ALA A 651 -27.77 1.90 13.24
CA ALA A 651 -27.90 0.61 12.58
C ALA A 651 -26.89 -0.42 13.13
N LEU A 652 -25.75 0.05 13.64
CA LEU A 652 -24.70 -0.80 14.23
C LEU A 652 -24.99 -1.19 15.69
N SER A 653 -25.80 -0.40 16.43
CA SER A 653 -26.10 -0.62 17.86
C SER A 653 -26.45 -2.06 18.23
N PRO A 654 -27.28 -2.82 17.47
CA PRO A 654 -27.57 -4.22 17.81
C PRO A 654 -26.31 -5.10 17.93
N LEU A 655 -25.25 -4.76 17.21
CA LEU A 655 -23.98 -5.47 17.22
C LEU A 655 -22.98 -4.87 18.23
N ILE A 656 -22.84 -3.54 18.25
CA ILE A 656 -21.79 -2.87 19.05
C ILE A 656 -22.17 -2.68 20.53
N ASP A 657 -23.46 -2.67 20.85
CA ASP A 657 -23.95 -2.60 22.22
C ASP A 657 -24.16 -3.98 22.87
N ALA A 658 -24.17 -5.05 22.07
CA ALA A 658 -24.25 -6.42 22.60
C ALA A 658 -23.03 -6.71 23.49
N GLY A 659 -23.28 -6.98 24.77
CA GLY A 659 -22.24 -7.36 25.73
C GLY A 659 -21.45 -8.57 25.22
N GLY A 660 -20.12 -8.53 25.32
CA GLY A 660 -19.18 -9.49 24.72
C GLY A 660 -19.21 -10.92 25.30
N GLY A 661 -20.35 -11.39 25.80
CA GLY A 661 -20.56 -12.73 26.31
C GLY A 661 -21.44 -13.55 25.36
N ALA A 662 -20.87 -14.63 24.82
CA ALA A 662 -21.46 -15.59 23.90
C ALA A 662 -21.85 -15.03 22.52
N ASP A 663 -21.55 -15.82 21.48
CA ASP A 663 -22.12 -15.62 20.15
C ASP A 663 -23.65 -15.53 20.30
N PRO A 664 -24.32 -14.39 20.06
CA PRO A 664 -25.77 -14.27 20.17
C PRO A 664 -26.51 -15.23 19.22
N ARG A 665 -25.77 -15.91 18.34
CA ARG A 665 -26.24 -16.91 17.37
C ARG A 665 -26.23 -18.34 17.92
N ALA A 666 -25.78 -18.59 19.16
CA ALA A 666 -25.83 -19.90 19.80
C ALA A 666 -27.28 -20.44 19.98
N GLY A 667 -28.30 -19.58 19.81
CA GLY A 667 -29.71 -19.95 19.77
C GLY A 667 -30.44 -19.55 18.48
N ALA A 668 -29.75 -18.98 17.49
CA ALA A 668 -30.38 -18.64 16.22
C ALA A 668 -30.43 -19.88 15.33
N ALA A 669 -31.63 -20.34 14.98
CA ALA A 669 -31.79 -21.33 13.92
C ALA A 669 -31.00 -20.86 12.68
N PRO A 670 -30.31 -21.76 11.96
CA PRO A 670 -29.63 -21.37 10.73
C PRO A 670 -30.60 -20.60 9.86
N THR A 671 -30.29 -19.35 9.55
CA THR A 671 -30.93 -18.68 8.43
C THR A 671 -30.47 -19.44 7.20
N THR A 672 -31.23 -20.45 6.85
CA THR A 672 -31.19 -21.06 5.53
C THR A 672 -31.58 -19.92 4.60
N THR A 673 -30.60 -19.23 4.04
CA THR A 673 -30.80 -18.60 2.74
C THR A 673 -30.91 -19.75 1.76
N THR A 674 -32.03 -20.47 1.82
CA THR A 674 -32.53 -21.22 0.70
C THR A 674 -32.57 -20.19 -0.40
N ALA A 675 -31.77 -20.38 -1.44
CA ALA A 675 -31.90 -19.61 -2.65
C ALA A 675 -33.34 -19.79 -3.14
N SER A 676 -34.25 -18.89 -2.71
CA SER A 676 -35.26 -18.40 -3.61
C SER A 676 -34.44 -17.76 -4.73
N ARG A 677 -34.47 -18.43 -5.87
CA ARG A 677 -33.76 -18.04 -7.10
C ARG A 677 -33.70 -16.53 -7.25
#